data_AF-A0A2T4H718-F1
#
_entry.id   AF-A0A2T4H718-F1
#
_cell.length_a   1.000
_cell.length_b   1.000
_cell.length_c   1.000
_cell.angle_alpha   90.00
_cell.angle_beta   90.00
_cell.angle_gamma   90.00
#
_symmetry.space_group_name_H-M   'P 1'
#
loop_
_entity.id
_entity.type
_entity.pdbx_description
1 polymer ?
#
loop_
_entity_poly.entity_id
_entity_poly.type
_entity_poly.pdbx_seq_one_letter_code
_entity_poly.pdbx_strand_id
1 'polypeptide(L)'
;MEGRRSSTLPGGSRRGQLSGYLPIEDYGMIGNMHTCALVGIDGSIDYMCWPDFDSPSVFCRLLDKNKGGHFFISPPPDVNCTTKQQYLPSSCILQTRSIHEDGVVDVVDFFPRPKSTQVTTKGVKLNAYREATKVQDELKKWLVRRVECIRGSMSLDIELFPSFNYGIDEHETTLYQAHHSTTDAMSKVATFRSKEVQLQLDVAVDKGENETSCPSITFRKEKREGIHGEGLIAQICIEEGQTISFVLRNDLQQHVTEHITTEVLDAQQHATQSFWYNFIAQSKYKGRWREVVSRSLMILKMMTYEPTGAIIAAPTFSIPEAIGGVRNWDYRYSWIRDSSFTIYILLRLGFKAEADAYMEFIMERFVHSRGPDGGLPIMFTIRGETDIPEMTLDHLEGYRGSSPVRIGNGAAFHQQFDIYGELMDAIYLYNKYGKPVPWDVWKAVREILDYVLTILDDSDMSIWEVRNNKQHFTYSQIMLWVALDRGLRLAEKRCFPCPNRNKWMEARDRVYERVMENGKVYTKPQWYDADSCVGYNEEMKCFVQSFENRTMLDSSILIAPLVFFISPCDPRFLNTLDRVLLPPEKGGLTSTGLVYRYDTELSNDGVGGEEGAFSMCTFWLVEAMTRAAVYEPKYLVRAVNLFENMLGFSNHLCMFSEEIARSGEQLGNTPQAFSHLALISAAFNLDRVAK
;
A
#
# COMPACT_ATOMS: atom_id res chain seq x y z
N MET A 1 51.21 -15.60 19.75
CA MET A 1 51.06 -15.39 18.29
C MET A 1 49.96 -16.34 17.85
N GLU A 2 48.78 -15.98 17.38
CA GLU A 2 48.16 -14.70 17.02
C GLU A 2 46.67 -14.78 17.40
N GLY A 3 46.13 -13.69 17.93
CA GLY A 3 44.73 -13.59 18.31
C GLY A 3 43.82 -13.46 17.09
N ARG A 4 42.76 -14.26 17.05
CA ARG A 4 41.59 -14.01 16.20
C ARG A 4 40.90 -12.75 16.71
N ARG A 5 41.10 -11.62 16.02
CA ARG A 5 40.27 -10.43 16.16
C ARG A 5 38.87 -10.76 15.63
N SER A 6 37.92 -10.86 16.54
CA SER A 6 36.50 -10.65 16.25
C SER A 6 36.34 -9.23 15.69
N SER A 7 35.91 -9.11 14.44
CA SER A 7 35.55 -7.83 13.84
C SER A 7 34.12 -7.46 14.26
N THR A 8 33.94 -7.08 15.52
CA THR A 8 32.80 -6.23 15.91
C THR A 8 33.09 -4.83 15.38
N LEU A 9 32.46 -4.47 14.26
CA LEU A 9 32.43 -3.08 13.81
C LEU A 9 31.85 -2.20 14.94
N PRO A 10 32.41 -1.01 15.18
CA PRO A 10 31.97 -0.15 16.27
C PRO A 10 30.50 0.26 16.07
N GLY A 11 29.72 0.19 17.15
CA GLY A 11 28.29 0.47 17.19
C GLY A 11 27.97 1.92 16.83
N GLY A 12 27.82 2.21 15.54
CA GLY A 12 27.10 3.39 15.07
C GLY A 12 25.60 3.14 15.09
N SER A 13 24.80 4.20 15.25
CA SER A 13 23.35 4.11 15.06
C SER A 13 23.02 3.53 13.69
N ARG A 14 21.92 2.77 13.56
CA ARG A 14 21.50 2.16 12.28
C ARG A 14 21.47 3.18 11.14
N ARG A 15 21.03 4.41 11.44
CA ARG A 15 21.06 5.54 10.49
C ARG A 15 22.46 6.00 10.11
N GLY A 16 23.40 6.00 11.06
CA GLY A 16 24.79 6.38 10.81
C GLY A 16 25.47 5.51 9.75
N GLN A 17 25.06 4.24 9.62
CA GLN A 17 25.58 3.32 8.61
C GLN A 17 25.08 3.65 7.18
N LEU A 18 23.91 4.28 7.06
CA LEU A 18 23.26 4.64 5.79
C LEU A 18 23.15 6.15 5.60
N SER A 19 24.18 6.89 6.04
CA SER A 19 24.29 8.34 5.83
C SER A 19 23.10 9.15 6.34
N GLY A 20 22.43 8.69 7.41
CA GLY A 20 21.29 9.35 8.05
C GLY A 20 19.91 8.77 7.69
N TYR A 21 19.85 7.80 6.77
CA TYR A 21 18.62 7.10 6.39
C TYR A 21 18.44 5.80 7.18
N LEU A 22 17.20 5.39 7.39
CA LEU A 22 16.87 4.05 7.90
C LEU A 22 16.46 3.17 6.70
N PRO A 23 16.82 1.87 6.68
CA PRO A 23 16.32 0.96 5.64
C PRO A 23 14.79 0.96 5.56
N ILE A 24 14.23 0.74 4.36
CA ILE A 24 12.77 0.71 4.15
C ILE A 24 12.13 -0.42 4.97
N GLU A 25 12.80 -1.56 5.05
CA GLU A 25 12.39 -2.72 5.85
C GLU A 25 12.36 -2.45 7.36
N ASP A 26 13.06 -1.44 7.85
CA ASP A 26 13.13 -1.12 9.29
C ASP A 26 11.93 -0.26 9.77
N TYR A 27 10.92 -0.03 8.91
CA TYR A 27 9.69 0.73 9.24
C TYR A 27 8.46 -0.16 9.46
N GLY A 28 7.67 0.17 10.48
CA GLY A 28 6.29 -0.27 10.66
C GLY A 28 5.27 0.80 10.26
N MET A 29 4.02 0.42 10.01
CA MET A 29 2.94 1.34 9.65
C MET A 29 1.84 1.35 10.71
N ILE A 30 1.41 2.54 11.11
CA ILE A 30 0.20 2.75 11.93
C ILE A 30 -0.77 3.66 11.17
N GLY A 31 -2.07 3.49 11.37
CA GLY A 31 -3.06 4.33 10.68
C GLY A 31 -4.48 4.13 11.18
N ASN A 32 -5.37 5.04 10.78
CA ASN A 32 -6.78 5.05 11.18
C ASN A 32 -7.76 5.05 10.01
N MET A 33 -7.33 4.63 8.81
CA MET A 33 -8.14 4.64 7.58
C MET A 33 -8.49 6.04 7.06
N HIS A 34 -7.85 7.08 7.59
CA HIS A 34 -7.85 8.43 7.02
C HIS A 34 -6.44 8.82 6.61
N THR A 35 -5.50 8.55 7.50
CA THR A 35 -4.06 8.69 7.25
C THR A 35 -3.29 7.56 7.95
N CYS A 36 -1.99 7.55 7.75
CA CYS A 36 -1.03 6.67 8.40
C CYS A 36 0.31 7.37 8.62
N ALA A 37 1.16 6.74 9.42
CA ALA A 37 2.54 7.13 9.62
C ALA A 37 3.47 5.92 9.55
N LEU A 38 4.72 6.15 9.13
CA LEU A 38 5.79 5.13 9.18
C LEU A 38 6.70 5.37 10.39
N VAL A 39 6.84 4.32 11.20
CA VAL A 39 7.56 4.31 12.47
C VAL A 39 8.80 3.42 12.33
N GLY A 40 9.98 4.01 12.40
CA GLY A 40 11.25 3.31 12.38
C GLY A 40 11.46 2.49 13.64
N ILE A 41 12.18 1.38 13.51
CA ILE A 41 12.63 0.56 14.65
C ILE A 41 13.48 1.35 15.65
N ASP A 42 14.01 2.51 15.26
CA ASP A 42 14.78 3.41 16.12
C ASP A 42 13.90 4.40 16.92
N GLY A 43 12.57 4.30 16.82
CA GLY A 43 11.63 5.16 17.53
C GLY A 43 11.35 6.49 16.83
N SER A 44 11.76 6.67 15.57
CA SER A 44 11.41 7.85 14.76
C SER A 44 10.13 7.64 13.94
N ILE A 45 9.24 8.62 13.91
CA ILE A 45 8.20 8.74 12.88
C ILE A 45 8.75 9.68 11.81
N ASP A 46 9.06 9.11 10.65
CA ASP A 46 9.76 9.82 9.57
C ASP A 46 8.86 10.17 8.39
N TYR A 47 7.64 9.63 8.36
CA TYR A 47 6.72 9.85 7.27
C TYR A 47 5.29 9.91 7.80
N MET A 48 4.57 10.99 7.48
CA MET A 48 3.15 11.15 7.79
C MET A 48 2.56 12.25 6.90
N CYS A 49 1.53 11.89 6.12
CA CYS A 49 0.65 12.85 5.47
C CYS A 49 -0.47 13.26 6.43
N TRP A 50 -0.93 14.50 6.36
CA TRP A 50 -1.94 14.96 7.31
C TRP A 50 -2.91 15.97 6.70
N PRO A 51 -4.24 15.83 6.92
CA PRO A 51 -4.90 14.82 7.76
C PRO A 51 -5.33 13.55 7.04
N ASP A 52 -5.25 13.51 5.71
CA ASP A 52 -5.67 12.37 4.89
C ASP A 52 -4.48 11.85 4.04
N PHE A 53 -4.61 10.66 3.42
CA PHE A 53 -3.52 10.00 2.68
C PHE A 53 -2.88 10.86 1.60
N ASP A 54 -3.68 11.53 0.77
CA ASP A 54 -3.21 12.35 -0.35
C ASP A 54 -2.89 13.81 0.05
N SER A 55 -3.02 14.16 1.33
CA SER A 55 -2.67 15.48 1.85
C SER A 55 -1.15 15.71 1.83
N PRO A 56 -0.67 16.96 1.90
CA PRO A 56 0.75 17.23 2.04
C PRO A 56 1.35 16.59 3.29
N SER A 57 2.64 16.23 3.22
CA SER A 57 3.34 15.65 4.37
C SER A 57 3.61 16.70 5.45
N VAL A 58 3.57 16.25 6.70
CA VAL A 58 4.09 16.98 7.87
C VAL A 58 5.36 16.35 8.42
N PHE A 59 5.59 15.07 8.09
CA PHE A 59 6.87 14.36 8.25
C PHE A 59 7.20 13.66 6.93
N CYS A 60 8.43 13.78 6.48
CA CYS A 60 9.00 13.17 5.29
C CYS A 60 10.54 13.03 5.41
N ARG A 61 11.07 12.85 6.63
CA ARG A 61 12.48 12.52 6.87
C ARG A 61 12.95 11.27 6.14
N LEU A 62 12.01 10.38 5.79
CA LEU A 62 12.26 9.24 4.89
C LEU A 62 12.81 9.70 3.52
N LEU A 63 12.37 10.85 3.01
CA LEU A 63 12.78 11.37 1.70
C LEU A 63 13.87 12.44 1.80
N ASP A 64 13.99 13.14 2.93
CA ASP A 64 15.11 14.04 3.18
C ASP A 64 15.44 14.09 4.67
N LYS A 65 16.59 13.54 5.05
CA LYS A 65 17.00 13.41 6.45
C LYS A 65 17.15 14.73 7.20
N ASN A 66 17.32 15.85 6.49
CA ASN A 66 17.59 17.17 7.05
C ASN A 66 16.37 18.10 6.98
N LYS A 67 15.57 18.00 5.92
CA LYS A 67 14.44 18.90 5.65
C LYS A 67 13.08 18.29 5.93
N GLY A 68 13.00 16.96 5.99
CA GLY A 68 11.74 16.26 5.94
C GLY A 68 10.90 16.31 7.21
N GLY A 69 11.50 16.68 8.36
CA GLY A 69 10.80 16.68 9.65
C GLY A 69 10.44 15.29 10.18
N HIS A 70 10.34 15.16 11.49
CA HIS A 70 10.15 13.90 12.20
C HIS A 70 9.61 14.08 13.61
N PHE A 71 9.18 12.97 14.21
CA PHE A 71 8.95 12.84 15.64
C PHE A 71 9.77 11.66 16.18
N PHE A 72 10.83 11.92 16.95
CA PHE A 72 11.75 10.92 17.47
C PHE A 72 11.59 10.77 18.99
N ILE A 73 11.56 9.52 19.46
CA ILE A 73 11.61 9.14 20.87
C ILE A 73 12.48 7.89 20.97
N SER A 74 13.66 7.98 21.57
CA SER A 74 14.57 6.84 21.71
C SER A 74 15.58 7.08 22.84
N PRO A 75 16.25 6.03 23.36
CA PRO A 75 17.41 6.20 24.22
C PRO A 75 18.51 7.02 23.51
N PRO A 76 19.33 7.78 24.27
CA PRO A 76 20.44 8.53 23.71
C PRO A 76 21.39 7.67 22.87
N PRO A 77 22.02 8.20 21.81
CA PRO A 77 22.84 7.42 20.88
C PRO A 77 24.04 6.69 21.51
N ASP A 78 24.52 7.15 22.67
CA ASP A 78 25.60 6.54 23.44
C ASP A 78 25.14 5.35 24.29
N VAL A 79 23.83 5.16 24.47
CA VAL A 79 23.24 4.02 25.18
C VAL A 79 22.99 2.88 24.19
N ASN A 80 23.76 1.80 24.31
CA ASN A 80 23.64 0.65 23.43
C ASN A 80 22.48 -0.27 23.83
N CYS A 81 21.27 0.04 23.34
CA CYS A 81 20.07 -0.75 23.58
C CYS A 81 19.84 -1.83 22.51
N THR A 82 19.36 -3.01 22.94
CA THR A 82 18.72 -3.94 22.01
C THR A 82 17.30 -3.48 21.75
N THR A 83 16.96 -3.22 20.49
CA THR A 83 15.62 -2.76 20.11
C THR A 83 14.83 -3.84 19.39
N LYS A 84 13.56 -4.00 19.76
CA LYS A 84 12.59 -4.91 19.14
C LYS A 84 11.31 -4.15 18.80
N GLN A 85 10.72 -4.42 17.65
CA GLN A 85 9.47 -3.80 17.25
C GLN A 85 8.45 -4.87 16.84
N GLN A 86 7.21 -4.72 17.29
CA GLN A 86 6.12 -5.66 17.00
C GLN A 86 4.77 -4.96 17.09
N TYR A 87 3.77 -5.47 16.39
CA TYR A 87 2.40 -5.05 16.64
C TYR A 87 1.84 -5.76 17.87
N LEU A 88 1.02 -5.07 18.66
CA LEU A 88 0.25 -5.71 19.71
C LEU A 88 -0.72 -6.74 19.11
N PRO A 89 -1.04 -7.85 19.81
CA PRO A 89 -1.82 -8.95 19.27
C PRO A 89 -3.13 -8.51 18.62
N SER A 90 -3.37 -9.00 17.41
CA SER A 90 -4.59 -8.73 16.63
C SER A 90 -4.91 -7.24 16.46
N SER A 91 -3.88 -6.39 16.34
CA SER A 91 -4.05 -4.95 16.18
C SER A 91 -3.06 -4.32 15.17
N CYS A 92 -3.32 -3.05 14.86
CA CYS A 92 -2.39 -2.14 14.21
C CYS A 92 -1.82 -1.11 15.20
N ILE A 93 -1.66 -1.50 16.47
CA ILE A 93 -0.95 -0.71 17.49
C ILE A 93 0.49 -1.23 17.52
N LEU A 94 1.45 -0.34 17.34
CA LEU A 94 2.86 -0.71 17.21
C LEU A 94 3.58 -0.47 18.53
N GLN A 95 4.41 -1.42 18.94
CA GLN A 95 5.27 -1.33 20.12
C GLN A 95 6.72 -1.42 19.69
N THR A 96 7.52 -0.43 20.08
CA THR A 96 8.97 -0.42 19.95
C THR A 96 9.59 -0.50 21.35
N ARG A 97 10.33 -1.57 21.63
CA ARG A 97 10.92 -1.87 22.94
C ARG A 97 12.43 -1.69 22.90
N SER A 98 12.97 -0.84 23.77
CA SER A 98 14.40 -0.65 24.00
C SER A 98 14.83 -1.36 25.29
N ILE A 99 15.82 -2.25 25.18
CA ILE A 99 16.30 -3.12 26.28
C ILE A 99 17.76 -2.79 26.59
N HIS A 100 18.01 -2.35 27.82
CA HIS A 100 19.35 -2.11 28.39
C HIS A 100 19.49 -2.85 29.73
N GLU A 101 20.69 -2.97 30.29
CA GLU A 101 20.90 -3.59 31.61
C GLU A 101 20.19 -2.80 32.73
N ASP A 102 20.24 -1.47 32.66
CA ASP A 102 19.67 -0.55 33.66
C ASP A 102 18.15 -0.39 33.56
N GLY A 103 17.55 -0.66 32.39
CA GLY A 103 16.11 -0.51 32.23
C GLY A 103 15.54 -1.05 30.92
N VAL A 104 14.21 -1.09 30.84
CA VAL A 104 13.45 -1.46 29.65
C VAL A 104 12.33 -0.46 29.44
N VAL A 105 12.26 0.12 28.24
CA VAL A 105 11.21 1.07 27.87
C VAL A 105 10.45 0.57 26.65
N ASP A 106 9.15 0.76 26.67
CA ASP A 106 8.27 0.58 25.53
C ASP A 106 7.76 1.94 25.02
N VAL A 107 7.78 2.11 23.70
CA VAL A 107 7.05 3.16 22.99
C VAL A 107 5.91 2.51 22.23
N VAL A 108 4.68 2.87 22.56
CA VAL A 108 3.47 2.39 21.91
C VAL A 108 2.88 3.49 21.03
N ASP A 109 2.88 3.27 19.72
CA ASP A 109 2.41 4.21 18.71
C ASP A 109 1.09 3.73 18.08
N PHE A 110 0.10 4.61 17.99
CA PHE A 110 -1.15 4.31 17.29
C PHE A 110 -1.94 5.57 16.90
N PHE A 111 -2.85 5.39 15.93
CA PHE A 111 -3.94 6.33 15.69
C PHE A 111 -5.23 5.78 16.32
N PRO A 112 -5.97 6.57 17.12
CA PRO A 112 -7.19 6.09 17.76
C PRO A 112 -8.30 5.68 16.78
N ARG A 113 -9.04 4.63 17.13
CA ARG A 113 -10.24 4.15 16.43
C ARG A 113 -11.38 3.87 17.41
N PRO A 114 -12.62 4.30 17.11
CA PRO A 114 -13.77 3.93 17.92
C PRO A 114 -14.07 2.43 17.80
N LYS A 115 -14.65 1.83 18.86
CA LYS A 115 -14.92 0.38 18.93
C LYS A 115 -15.82 -0.14 17.80
N SER A 116 -16.71 0.69 17.29
CA SER A 116 -17.67 0.35 16.22
C SER A 116 -17.70 1.43 15.16
N THR A 117 -17.63 1.02 13.91
CA THR A 117 -17.88 1.86 12.75
C THR A 117 -19.38 1.96 12.50
N GLN A 118 -19.99 3.06 12.94
CA GLN A 118 -21.14 3.57 12.20
C GLN A 118 -20.65 4.85 11.53
N VAL A 119 -20.68 4.88 10.20
CA VAL A 119 -20.47 6.11 9.43
C VAL A 119 -21.85 6.70 9.21
N THR A 120 -22.02 7.97 9.56
CA THR A 120 -23.24 8.72 9.30
C THR A 120 -23.29 8.99 7.80
N THR A 121 -23.88 8.08 7.03
CA THR A 121 -24.38 8.45 5.70
C THR A 121 -25.46 9.51 5.95
N LYS A 122 -25.28 10.72 5.40
CA LYS A 122 -26.35 11.73 5.30
C LYS A 122 -27.42 11.21 4.33
N GLY A 123 -28.16 10.18 4.75
CA GLY A 123 -29.40 9.74 4.13
C GLY A 123 -30.56 10.30 4.94
N VAL A 124 -31.52 10.93 4.26
CA VAL A 124 -32.77 11.42 4.85
C VAL A 124 -33.49 10.23 5.51
N LYS A 125 -33.50 10.16 6.85
CA LYS A 125 -34.29 9.15 7.58
C LYS A 125 -35.64 9.75 7.97
N LEU A 126 -36.68 9.33 7.24
CA LEU A 126 -38.06 9.32 7.74
C LEU A 126 -38.18 8.17 8.74
N ASN A 127 -38.27 8.49 10.04
CA ASN A 127 -39.17 7.85 11.01
C ASN A 127 -38.93 8.40 12.42
N ALA A 128 -39.99 8.92 13.03
CA ALA A 128 -40.01 9.41 14.40
C ALA A 128 -40.46 8.30 15.34
N TYR A 129 -39.55 7.64 16.07
CA TYR A 129 -39.86 7.00 17.36
C TYR A 129 -38.57 6.68 18.14
N ARG A 130 -38.46 7.30 19.33
CA ARG A 130 -37.49 7.08 20.42
C ARG A 130 -36.00 7.18 20.05
N GLU A 131 -35.49 8.41 20.07
CA GLU A 131 -34.06 8.70 20.14
C GLU A 131 -33.50 8.27 21.50
N ALA A 132 -32.88 7.10 21.56
CA ALA A 132 -31.76 6.92 22.48
C ALA A 132 -30.60 7.71 21.88
N THR A 133 -30.14 8.76 22.57
CA THR A 133 -28.95 9.51 22.20
C THR A 133 -27.73 8.60 22.31
N LYS A 134 -27.47 7.76 21.30
CA LYS A 134 -26.18 7.12 21.13
C LYS A 134 -25.20 8.24 20.78
N VAL A 135 -24.46 8.74 21.78
CA VAL A 135 -23.29 9.57 21.53
C VAL A 135 -22.31 8.68 20.75
N GLN A 136 -22.16 8.97 19.46
CA GLN A 136 -21.29 8.25 18.56
C GLN A 136 -19.85 8.71 18.87
N ASP A 137 -18.97 7.78 19.21
CA ASP A 137 -17.56 8.09 19.43
C ASP A 137 -16.96 8.63 18.12
N GLU A 138 -16.61 9.91 18.11
CA GLU A 138 -15.99 10.58 16.97
C GLU A 138 -14.60 10.00 16.72
N LEU A 139 -14.26 9.78 15.44
CA LEU A 139 -12.90 9.41 15.04
C LEU A 139 -11.94 10.53 15.44
N LYS A 140 -10.98 10.22 16.30
CA LYS A 140 -9.98 11.19 16.74
C LYS A 140 -8.86 11.28 15.70
N LYS A 141 -8.64 12.49 15.17
CA LYS A 141 -7.47 12.84 14.36
C LYS A 141 -6.27 13.09 15.26
N TRP A 142 -5.78 12.03 15.90
CA TRP A 142 -4.66 12.05 16.84
C TRP A 142 -3.59 11.05 16.40
N LEU A 143 -2.33 11.44 16.55
CA LEU A 143 -1.18 10.55 16.62
C LEU A 143 -0.78 10.41 18.09
N VAL A 144 -0.89 9.21 18.65
CA VAL A 144 -0.56 8.92 20.04
C VAL A 144 0.76 8.17 20.11
N ARG A 145 1.67 8.62 20.98
CA ARG A 145 2.92 7.95 21.30
C ARG A 145 3.04 7.85 22.82
N ARG A 146 3.01 6.64 23.36
CA ARG A 146 3.05 6.39 24.81
C ARG A 146 4.36 5.72 25.19
N VAL A 147 5.11 6.37 26.09
CA VAL A 147 6.35 5.85 26.66
C VAL A 147 6.05 5.26 28.02
N GLU A 148 6.43 4.00 28.25
CA GLU A 148 6.27 3.31 29.54
C GLU A 148 7.59 2.64 29.93
N CYS A 149 8.04 2.83 31.17
CA CYS A 149 9.18 2.09 31.69
C CYS A 149 8.71 0.79 32.34
N ILE A 150 9.10 -0.34 31.75
CA ILE A 150 8.69 -1.67 32.20
C ILE A 150 9.55 -2.18 33.34
N ARG A 151 10.81 -1.76 33.40
CA ARG A 151 11.79 -2.21 34.40
C ARG A 151 12.88 -1.16 34.58
N GLY A 152 13.30 -0.93 35.82
CA GLY A 152 14.50 -0.14 36.11
C GLY A 152 14.31 1.34 35.78
N SER A 153 15.31 1.96 35.16
CA SER A 153 15.22 3.36 34.73
C SER A 153 15.95 3.60 33.42
N MET A 154 15.49 4.55 32.61
CA MET A 154 16.10 4.85 31.33
C MET A 154 15.92 6.33 30.97
N SER A 155 16.98 6.92 30.40
CA SER A 155 16.89 8.24 29.77
C SER A 155 16.48 8.12 28.32
N LEU A 156 15.68 9.07 27.84
CA LEU A 156 15.19 9.13 26.46
C LEU A 156 15.32 10.55 25.92
N ASP A 157 15.74 10.64 24.66
CA ASP A 157 15.74 11.87 23.88
C ASP A 157 14.44 11.95 23.07
N ILE A 158 13.80 13.12 23.13
CA ILE A 158 12.60 13.45 22.37
C ILE A 158 12.89 14.60 21.43
N GLU A 159 12.52 14.44 20.17
CA GLU A 159 12.58 15.50 19.16
C GLU A 159 11.29 15.54 18.36
N LEU A 160 10.69 16.72 18.21
CA LEU A 160 9.53 16.95 17.36
C LEU A 160 9.80 18.14 16.44
N PHE A 161 10.01 17.85 15.17
CA PHE A 161 10.27 18.82 14.12
C PHE A 161 9.28 18.60 12.98
N PRO A 162 8.11 19.25 12.98
CA PRO A 162 7.22 19.18 11.81
C PRO A 162 7.83 19.95 10.63
N SER A 163 7.49 19.52 9.42
CA SER A 163 7.89 20.16 8.17
C SER A 163 6.70 20.13 7.22
N PHE A 164 5.96 21.24 7.19
CA PHE A 164 4.66 21.33 6.55
C PHE A 164 4.77 21.46 5.03
N ASN A 165 3.75 20.96 4.33
CA ASN A 165 3.64 21.05 2.89
C ASN A 165 4.89 20.51 2.18
N TYR A 166 5.27 19.28 2.51
CA TYR A 166 6.48 18.64 1.98
C TYR A 166 7.78 19.36 2.36
N GLY A 167 7.79 20.05 3.50
CA GLY A 167 8.92 20.86 3.96
C GLY A 167 9.10 22.17 3.20
N ILE A 168 8.08 22.65 2.48
CA ILE A 168 8.13 23.93 1.76
C ILE A 168 7.77 25.10 2.68
N ASP A 169 6.73 24.92 3.51
CA ASP A 169 6.16 26.02 4.25
C ASP A 169 6.90 26.31 5.56
N GLU A 170 7.06 27.60 5.85
CA GLU A 170 7.46 28.05 7.18
C GLU A 170 6.36 27.82 8.22
N HIS A 171 6.76 27.59 9.47
CA HIS A 171 5.84 27.55 10.61
C HIS A 171 6.36 28.27 11.84
N GLU A 172 5.44 28.76 12.65
CA GLU A 172 5.70 29.33 13.96
C GLU A 172 5.42 28.31 15.06
N THR A 173 6.31 28.24 16.06
CA THR A 173 6.16 27.36 17.23
C THR A 173 5.92 28.19 18.48
N THR A 174 4.71 28.05 19.03
CA THR A 174 4.32 28.64 20.30
C THR A 174 4.41 27.59 21.40
N LEU A 175 5.27 27.82 22.39
CA LEU A 175 5.40 26.99 23.58
C LEU A 175 4.63 27.66 24.73
N TYR A 176 3.53 27.04 25.17
CA TYR A 176 2.69 27.58 26.25
C TYR A 176 3.20 27.16 27.62
N GLN A 177 3.67 25.91 27.71
CA GLN A 177 4.16 25.32 28.94
C GLN A 177 5.46 24.57 28.67
N ALA A 178 6.59 25.14 29.11
CA ALA A 178 7.89 24.52 28.89
C ALA A 178 8.11 23.28 29.78
N HIS A 179 7.74 23.37 31.06
CA HIS A 179 7.85 22.28 32.03
C HIS A 179 6.48 21.66 32.28
N HIS A 180 6.36 20.34 32.17
CA HIS A 180 5.11 19.61 32.32
C HIS A 180 5.31 18.37 33.20
N SER A 181 4.34 18.14 34.09
CA SER A 181 4.36 17.22 35.22
C SER A 181 2.95 16.73 35.56
N THR A 182 2.83 15.82 36.53
CA THR A 182 1.53 15.26 36.97
C THR A 182 0.56 16.27 37.60
N THR A 183 1.04 17.45 38.02
CA THR A 183 0.21 18.47 38.70
C THR A 183 -0.40 19.50 37.75
N ASP A 184 -0.08 19.42 36.46
CA ASP A 184 -0.47 20.44 35.50
C ASP A 184 -1.93 20.30 35.04
N ALA A 185 -2.66 21.41 35.08
CA ALA A 185 -4.08 21.43 34.75
C ALA A 185 -4.35 21.34 33.23
N MET A 186 -3.37 21.70 32.39
CA MET A 186 -3.50 21.74 30.93
C MET A 186 -2.57 20.71 30.30
N SER A 187 -3.10 19.84 29.43
CA SER A 187 -2.26 18.90 28.67
C SER A 187 -1.55 19.57 27.48
N LYS A 188 -2.06 20.70 26.99
CA LYS A 188 -1.51 21.44 25.85
C LYS A 188 -0.14 22.04 26.20
N VAL A 189 0.90 21.56 25.51
CA VAL A 189 2.29 22.03 25.68
C VAL A 189 2.65 23.08 24.63
N ALA A 190 2.34 22.80 23.36
CA ALA A 190 2.78 23.65 22.25
C ALA A 190 1.83 23.60 21.04
N THR A 191 1.95 24.61 20.19
CA THR A 191 1.30 24.68 18.87
C THR A 191 2.35 24.96 17.80
N PHE A 192 2.22 24.29 16.66
CA PHE A 192 2.95 24.54 15.41
C PHE A 192 1.96 25.05 14.37
N ARG A 193 2.19 26.25 13.82
CA ARG A 193 1.27 26.90 12.90
C ARG A 193 1.95 27.23 11.58
N SER A 194 1.52 26.56 10.52
CA SER A 194 1.83 26.88 9.13
C SER A 194 0.65 27.64 8.48
N LYS A 195 0.71 27.90 7.18
CA LYS A 195 -0.32 28.62 6.41
C LYS A 195 -1.67 27.89 6.45
N GLU A 196 -1.65 26.57 6.22
CA GLU A 196 -2.86 25.76 6.04
C GLU A 196 -3.11 24.78 7.19
N VAL A 197 -2.06 24.43 7.94
CA VAL A 197 -2.13 23.40 8.97
C VAL A 197 -1.68 23.97 10.32
N GLN A 198 -2.44 23.65 11.37
CA GLN A 198 -2.11 23.97 12.75
C GLN A 198 -2.17 22.70 13.58
N LEU A 199 -1.05 22.33 14.20
CA LEU A 199 -0.92 21.16 15.05
C LEU A 199 -0.66 21.57 16.49
N GLN A 200 -1.24 20.82 17.41
CA GLN A 200 -1.03 20.94 18.84
C GLN A 200 -0.37 19.67 19.38
N LEU A 201 0.60 19.84 20.27
CA LEU A 201 1.16 18.79 21.11
C LEU A 201 0.53 18.83 22.50
N ASP A 202 -0.05 17.72 22.91
CA ASP A 202 -0.45 17.47 24.29
C ASP A 202 0.46 16.43 24.94
N VAL A 203 0.67 16.58 26.25
CA VAL A 203 1.37 15.62 27.09
C VAL A 203 0.47 15.19 28.23
N ALA A 204 0.50 13.89 28.54
CA ALA A 204 -0.11 13.31 29.74
C ALA A 204 0.96 12.51 30.49
N VAL A 205 1.03 12.72 31.81
CA VAL A 205 2.08 12.17 32.67
C VAL A 205 1.43 11.30 33.74
N ASP A 206 1.92 10.08 33.89
CA ASP A 206 1.54 9.16 34.95
C ASP A 206 2.76 8.80 35.80
N LYS A 207 2.62 8.97 37.11
CA LYS A 207 3.66 8.64 38.10
C LYS A 207 3.75 7.15 38.43
N GLY A 208 2.80 6.34 37.97
CA GLY A 208 2.71 4.93 38.30
C GLY A 208 2.41 4.70 39.79
N GLU A 209 2.83 3.54 40.30
CA GLU A 209 2.59 3.13 41.69
C GLU A 209 3.56 3.77 42.70
N ASN A 210 4.63 4.42 42.24
CA ASN A 210 5.66 4.98 43.10
C ASN A 210 5.27 6.38 43.60
N GLU A 211 5.08 6.54 44.92
CA GLU A 211 4.71 7.83 45.51
C GLU A 211 5.88 8.82 45.64
N THR A 212 7.12 8.36 45.44
CA THR A 212 8.33 9.13 45.77
C THR A 212 8.94 9.92 44.60
N SER A 213 8.71 9.50 43.36
CA SER A 213 9.22 10.15 42.15
C SER A 213 8.07 10.41 41.17
N CYS A 214 8.07 11.57 40.53
CA CYS A 214 7.14 11.90 39.45
C CYS A 214 7.95 12.23 38.20
N PRO A 215 7.66 11.60 37.06
CA PRO A 215 8.32 11.97 35.82
C PRO A 215 7.90 13.40 35.46
N SER A 216 8.83 14.13 34.86
CA SER A 216 8.57 15.46 34.32
C SER A 216 9.33 15.63 33.03
N ILE A 217 8.84 16.52 32.17
CA ILE A 217 9.44 16.82 30.89
C ILE A 217 9.58 18.33 30.74
N THR A 218 10.73 18.75 30.23
CA THR A 218 10.96 20.17 29.91
C THR A 218 11.35 20.30 28.45
N PHE A 219 10.50 20.96 27.67
CA PHE A 219 10.76 21.26 26.27
C PHE A 219 11.54 22.56 26.11
N ARG A 220 12.46 22.55 25.16
CA ARG A 220 13.10 23.75 24.62
C ARG A 220 12.83 23.84 23.12
N LYS A 221 12.62 25.06 22.64
CA LYS A 221 12.56 25.34 21.20
C LYS A 221 13.96 25.24 20.61
N GLU A 222 14.09 24.58 19.48
CA GLU A 222 15.35 24.47 18.76
C GLU A 222 15.10 24.71 17.27
N LYS A 223 16.01 25.44 16.62
CA LYS A 223 16.02 25.61 15.16
C LYS A 223 17.08 24.69 14.57
N ARG A 224 16.73 23.98 13.50
CA ARG A 224 17.65 23.13 12.74
C ARG A 224 17.79 23.65 11.32
N GLU A 225 18.98 23.50 10.76
CA GLU A 225 19.22 23.82 9.36
C GLU A 225 18.38 22.90 8.46
N GLY A 226 17.75 23.47 7.43
CA GLY A 226 16.88 22.73 6.50
C GLY A 226 15.41 22.63 6.91
N ILE A 227 15.06 22.84 8.19
CA ILE A 227 13.67 22.86 8.66
C ILE A 227 13.19 24.31 8.79
N HIS A 228 12.08 24.62 8.15
CA HIS A 228 11.51 25.96 8.05
C HIS A 228 10.69 26.38 9.30
N GLY A 229 11.23 26.11 10.50
CA GLY A 229 10.61 26.53 11.76
C GLY A 229 11.34 25.95 12.96
N GLU A 230 10.92 26.35 14.16
CA GLU A 230 11.45 25.77 15.39
C GLU A 230 10.76 24.43 15.67
N GLY A 231 11.52 23.41 16.05
CA GLY A 231 11.00 22.20 16.66
C GLY A 231 11.07 22.27 18.19
N LEU A 232 10.71 21.16 18.82
CA LEU A 232 10.84 20.96 20.25
C LEU A 232 11.77 19.81 20.53
N ILE A 233 12.64 19.98 21.52
CA ILE A 233 13.46 18.89 22.05
C ILE A 233 13.35 18.82 23.56
N ALA A 234 13.45 17.61 24.09
CA ALA A 234 13.45 17.34 25.51
C ALA A 234 14.27 16.08 25.81
N GLN A 235 14.75 15.98 27.04
CA GLN A 235 15.33 14.75 27.58
C GLN A 235 14.56 14.41 28.84
N ILE A 236 14.17 13.14 28.97
CA ILE A 236 13.46 12.63 30.16
C ILE A 236 14.24 11.48 30.76
N CYS A 237 14.07 11.28 32.07
CA CYS A 237 14.41 10.03 32.74
C CYS A 237 13.10 9.44 33.25
N ILE A 238 12.84 8.17 32.94
CA ILE A 238 11.63 7.46 33.32
C ILE A 238 12.00 6.23 34.14
N GLU A 239 11.28 5.99 35.22
CA GLU A 239 11.47 4.87 36.15
C GLU A 239 10.32 3.86 36.03
N GLU A 240 10.55 2.63 36.48
CA GLU A 240 9.61 1.52 36.45
C GLU A 240 8.17 1.92 36.85
N GLY A 241 7.20 1.59 35.98
CA GLY A 241 5.78 1.88 36.15
C GLY A 241 5.36 3.29 35.73
N GLN A 242 6.31 4.22 35.51
CA GLN A 242 5.99 5.56 35.03
C GLN A 242 5.65 5.56 33.54
N THR A 243 4.76 6.49 33.15
CA THR A 243 4.35 6.67 31.75
C THR A 243 4.35 8.16 31.38
N ILE A 244 4.82 8.47 30.16
CA ILE A 244 4.61 9.78 29.53
C ILE A 244 4.03 9.55 28.14
N SER A 245 2.89 10.17 27.86
CA SER A 245 2.21 10.08 26.57
C SER A 245 2.21 11.41 25.84
N PHE A 246 2.40 11.34 24.53
CA PHE A 246 2.38 12.46 23.61
C PHE A 246 1.23 12.30 22.63
N VAL A 247 0.46 13.37 22.41
CA VAL A 247 -0.59 13.40 21.41
C VAL A 247 -0.38 14.57 20.46
N LEU A 248 -0.12 14.28 19.19
CA LEU A 248 -0.09 15.27 18.12
C LEU A 248 -1.44 15.26 17.41
N ARG A 249 -2.11 16.42 17.34
CA ARG A 249 -3.47 16.55 16.78
C ARG A 249 -3.68 17.91 16.17
N ASN A 250 -4.77 18.10 15.43
CA ASN A 250 -5.19 19.44 14.98
C ASN A 250 -5.38 20.36 16.19
N ASP A 251 -4.91 21.60 16.08
CA ASP A 251 -5.23 22.65 17.05
C ASP A 251 -6.58 23.29 16.67
N LEU A 252 -7.62 23.01 17.45
CA LEU A 252 -8.95 23.56 17.26
C LEU A 252 -9.31 24.45 18.45
N GLN A 253 -10.06 25.53 18.19
CA GLN A 253 -10.49 26.44 19.26
C GLN A 253 -11.30 25.75 20.36
N GLN A 254 -12.06 24.71 20.00
CA GLN A 254 -12.88 23.95 20.93
C GLN A 254 -12.73 22.46 20.61
N HIS A 255 -12.13 21.73 21.54
CA HIS A 255 -12.01 20.29 21.45
C HIS A 255 -13.09 19.60 22.28
N VAL A 256 -13.67 18.53 21.75
CA VAL A 256 -14.56 17.64 22.54
C VAL A 256 -13.80 17.08 23.76
N THR A 257 -12.50 16.87 23.61
CA THR A 257 -11.59 16.46 24.69
C THR A 257 -10.51 17.52 24.82
N GLU A 258 -10.73 18.49 25.70
CA GLU A 258 -9.81 19.60 25.92
C GLU A 258 -8.53 19.14 26.63
N HIS A 259 -8.69 18.36 27.70
CA HIS A 259 -7.62 17.84 28.53
C HIS A 259 -7.38 16.35 28.23
N ILE A 260 -6.15 16.01 27.86
CA ILE A 260 -5.71 14.64 27.63
C ILE A 260 -5.15 14.08 28.94
N THR A 261 -5.75 12.99 29.43
CA THR A 261 -5.29 12.26 30.62
C THR A 261 -4.93 10.82 30.26
N THR A 262 -4.25 10.12 31.17
CA THR A 262 -3.93 8.69 30.98
C THR A 262 -5.19 7.86 30.77
N GLU A 263 -6.28 8.12 31.50
CA GLU A 263 -7.54 7.38 31.38
C GLU A 263 -8.19 7.57 30.01
N VAL A 264 -8.09 8.78 29.44
CA VAL A 264 -8.57 9.05 28.08
C VAL A 264 -7.78 8.21 27.08
N LEU A 265 -6.45 8.17 27.22
CA LEU A 265 -5.57 7.43 26.32
C LEU A 265 -5.74 5.92 26.44
N ASP A 266 -5.92 5.39 27.66
CA ASP A 266 -6.25 3.99 27.91
C ASP A 266 -7.56 3.60 27.20
N ALA A 267 -8.58 4.46 27.31
CA ALA A 267 -9.85 4.25 26.63
C ALA A 267 -9.68 4.25 25.09
N GLN A 268 -8.87 5.16 24.54
CA GLN A 268 -8.58 5.20 23.10
C GLN A 268 -7.78 3.98 22.64
N GLN A 269 -6.77 3.54 23.38
CA GLN A 269 -5.96 2.37 23.06
C GLN A 269 -6.83 1.10 23.07
N HIS A 270 -7.64 0.91 24.11
CA HIS A 270 -8.54 -0.23 24.20
C HIS A 270 -9.63 -0.23 23.12
N ALA A 271 -10.19 0.95 22.79
CA ALA A 271 -11.14 1.08 21.69
C ALA A 271 -10.51 0.71 20.35
N THR A 272 -9.27 1.14 20.12
CA THR A 272 -8.49 0.86 18.92
C THR A 272 -8.18 -0.62 18.79
N GLN A 273 -7.72 -1.25 19.88
CA GLN A 273 -7.47 -2.68 19.91
C GLN A 273 -8.75 -3.48 19.63
N SER A 274 -9.87 -3.09 20.23
CA SER A 274 -11.17 -3.71 20.01
C SER A 274 -11.61 -3.61 18.55
N PHE A 275 -11.42 -2.45 17.91
CA PHE A 275 -11.74 -2.24 16.51
C PHE A 275 -10.98 -3.23 15.60
N TRP A 276 -9.66 -3.30 15.75
CA TRP A 276 -8.82 -4.17 14.91
C TRP A 276 -9.07 -5.66 15.17
N TYR A 277 -9.26 -6.05 16.43
CA TYR A 277 -9.63 -7.41 16.80
C TYR A 277 -10.96 -7.81 16.15
N ASN A 278 -11.99 -6.96 16.27
CA ASN A 278 -13.31 -7.21 15.66
C ASN A 278 -13.25 -7.27 14.13
N PHE A 279 -12.38 -6.47 13.51
CA PHE A 279 -12.12 -6.56 12.08
C PHE A 279 -11.54 -7.94 11.72
N ILE A 280 -10.40 -8.33 12.28
CA ILE A 280 -9.72 -9.56 11.85
C ILE A 280 -10.45 -10.84 12.25
N ALA A 281 -11.25 -10.79 13.32
CA ALA A 281 -12.08 -11.91 13.76
C ALA A 281 -13.09 -12.38 12.69
N GLN A 282 -13.42 -11.53 11.72
CA GLN A 282 -14.32 -11.86 10.60
C GLN A 282 -13.65 -12.77 9.54
N SER A 283 -12.33 -12.88 9.55
CA SER A 283 -11.59 -13.65 8.54
C SER A 283 -11.97 -15.14 8.56
N LYS A 284 -12.39 -15.61 7.39
CA LYS A 284 -12.70 -17.02 7.11
C LYS A 284 -11.47 -17.86 6.78
N TYR A 285 -10.29 -17.25 6.63
CA TYR A 285 -9.06 -18.00 6.34
C TYR A 285 -8.59 -18.78 7.57
N LYS A 286 -8.41 -20.10 7.41
CA LYS A 286 -7.91 -21.03 8.44
C LYS A 286 -6.71 -21.87 7.94
N GLY A 287 -6.09 -21.44 6.84
CA GLY A 287 -4.98 -22.14 6.21
C GLY A 287 -3.66 -21.98 6.95
N ARG A 288 -2.61 -22.62 6.42
CA ARG A 288 -1.27 -22.70 7.04
C ARG A 288 -0.64 -21.33 7.34
N TRP A 289 -0.82 -20.35 6.46
CA TRP A 289 -0.18 -19.03 6.57
C TRP A 289 -1.05 -17.97 7.26
N ARG A 290 -1.81 -18.39 8.28
CA ARG A 290 -2.84 -17.55 8.90
C ARG A 290 -2.30 -16.21 9.41
N GLU A 291 -1.13 -16.19 10.01
CA GLU A 291 -0.55 -14.98 10.61
C GLU A 291 -0.20 -13.94 9.54
N VAL A 292 0.52 -14.35 8.50
CA VAL A 292 0.92 -13.47 7.39
C VAL A 292 -0.30 -12.95 6.61
N VAL A 293 -1.28 -13.82 6.34
CA VAL A 293 -2.55 -13.43 5.71
C VAL A 293 -3.31 -12.43 6.58
N SER A 294 -3.35 -12.65 7.90
CA SER A 294 -4.05 -11.75 8.82
C SER A 294 -3.39 -10.38 8.90
N ARG A 295 -2.05 -10.34 8.90
CA ARG A 295 -1.29 -9.08 8.87
C ARG A 295 -1.50 -8.32 7.56
N SER A 296 -1.42 -9.01 6.43
CA SER A 296 -1.68 -8.42 5.10
C SER A 296 -3.09 -7.83 5.00
N LEU A 297 -4.11 -8.52 5.53
CA LEU A 297 -5.47 -8.00 5.61
C LEU A 297 -5.60 -6.72 6.44
N MET A 298 -4.90 -6.64 7.58
CA MET A 298 -4.86 -5.44 8.41
C MET A 298 -4.16 -4.27 7.71
N ILE A 299 -3.08 -4.54 6.98
CA ILE A 299 -2.36 -3.54 6.18
C ILE A 299 -3.28 -2.97 5.08
N LEU A 300 -3.96 -3.85 4.32
CA LEU A 300 -4.95 -3.42 3.32
C LEU A 300 -6.10 -2.62 3.94
N LYS A 301 -6.57 -3.03 5.11
CA LYS A 301 -7.59 -2.28 5.85
C LYS A 301 -7.12 -0.89 6.26
N MET A 302 -5.86 -0.75 6.71
CA MET A 302 -5.27 0.55 7.01
C MET A 302 -5.19 1.46 5.77
N MET A 303 -4.94 0.91 4.58
CA MET A 303 -4.87 1.66 3.31
C MET A 303 -6.24 1.92 2.66
N THR A 304 -7.34 1.51 3.29
CA THR A 304 -8.69 1.84 2.84
C THR A 304 -9.10 3.18 3.43
N TYR A 305 -9.43 4.16 2.60
CA TYR A 305 -10.01 5.44 3.01
C TYR A 305 -11.47 5.25 3.42
N GLU A 306 -11.73 5.21 4.73
CA GLU A 306 -13.05 4.89 5.29
C GLU A 306 -14.20 5.77 4.78
N PRO A 307 -14.03 7.10 4.55
CA PRO A 307 -15.14 7.95 4.13
C PRO A 307 -15.75 7.59 2.78
N THR A 308 -14.94 7.09 1.84
CA THR A 308 -15.42 6.77 0.48
C THR A 308 -15.36 5.28 0.18
N GLY A 309 -14.51 4.51 0.86
CA GLY A 309 -14.20 3.13 0.52
C GLY A 309 -13.05 2.98 -0.47
N ALA A 310 -12.44 4.08 -0.95
CA ALA A 310 -11.28 4.05 -1.83
C ALA A 310 -10.11 3.29 -1.17
N ILE A 311 -9.33 2.57 -1.95
CA ILE A 311 -8.12 1.89 -1.48
C ILE A 311 -6.95 2.47 -2.24
N ILE A 312 -5.96 2.99 -1.52
CA ILE A 312 -4.75 3.55 -2.13
C ILE A 312 -3.75 2.44 -2.48
N ALA A 313 -2.95 2.65 -3.52
CA ALA A 313 -1.92 1.68 -3.93
C ALA A 313 -0.80 1.56 -2.89
N ALA A 314 -0.39 2.68 -2.29
CA ALA A 314 0.49 2.74 -1.12
C ALA A 314 0.29 4.08 -0.39
N PRO A 315 0.62 4.18 0.90
CA PRO A 315 0.55 5.45 1.63
C PRO A 315 1.72 6.41 1.35
N THR A 316 2.72 5.92 0.63
CA THR A 316 3.99 6.60 0.39
C THR A 316 4.07 7.18 -1.02
N PHE A 317 4.99 8.14 -1.19
CA PHE A 317 5.38 8.68 -2.48
C PHE A 317 6.90 8.72 -2.58
N SER A 318 7.40 8.63 -3.80
CA SER A 318 8.81 8.83 -4.16
C SER A 318 9.83 7.93 -3.46
N ILE A 319 9.41 6.77 -2.98
CA ILE A 319 10.36 5.74 -2.58
C ILE A 319 10.86 5.05 -3.87
N PRO A 320 12.18 4.92 -4.06
CA PRO A 320 12.75 4.53 -5.34
C PRO A 320 12.65 3.04 -5.67
N GLU A 321 12.31 2.70 -6.91
CA GLU A 321 12.43 1.34 -7.49
C GLU A 321 13.90 0.89 -7.62
N ALA A 322 14.85 1.82 -7.59
CA ALA A 322 16.29 1.55 -7.48
C ALA A 322 17.01 2.72 -6.80
N ILE A 323 17.91 2.45 -5.85
CA ILE A 323 18.62 3.50 -5.11
C ILE A 323 19.47 4.36 -6.05
N GLY A 324 19.29 5.68 -5.99
CA GLY A 324 19.90 6.65 -6.91
C GLY A 324 19.21 6.73 -8.27
N GLY A 325 18.16 5.94 -8.50
CA GLY A 325 17.36 5.91 -9.72
C GLY A 325 16.31 7.01 -9.80
N VAL A 326 15.70 7.10 -10.98
CA VAL A 326 14.71 8.14 -11.35
C VAL A 326 13.26 7.67 -11.24
N ARG A 327 13.05 6.42 -10.84
CA ARG A 327 11.76 5.71 -10.80
C ARG A 327 11.13 5.86 -9.42
N ASN A 328 10.63 7.07 -9.16
CA ASN A 328 10.14 7.51 -7.85
C ASN A 328 8.76 8.15 -8.07
N TRP A 329 7.70 7.49 -7.59
CA TRP A 329 6.31 7.80 -7.96
C TRP A 329 5.41 8.02 -6.74
N ASP A 330 4.32 8.77 -6.91
CA ASP A 330 3.28 8.94 -5.87
C ASP A 330 2.18 7.89 -6.02
N TYR A 331 1.98 7.07 -4.98
CA TYR A 331 1.06 5.92 -4.98
C TYR A 331 -0.16 6.11 -4.07
N ARG A 332 -0.39 7.34 -3.60
CA ARG A 332 -1.45 7.67 -2.62
C ARG A 332 -2.87 7.76 -3.22
N TYR A 333 -3.05 7.21 -4.41
CA TYR A 333 -4.28 7.25 -5.21
C TYR A 333 -4.90 5.85 -5.35
N SER A 334 -6.16 5.79 -5.78
CA SER A 334 -6.89 4.54 -6.00
C SER A 334 -6.88 4.17 -7.48
N TRP A 335 -6.14 3.13 -7.84
CA TRP A 335 -6.12 2.61 -9.21
C TRP A 335 -7.31 1.69 -9.50
N ILE A 336 -7.81 1.73 -10.73
CA ILE A 336 -8.83 0.78 -11.19
C ILE A 336 -8.26 -0.65 -11.19
N ARG A 337 -6.99 -0.84 -11.55
CA ARG A 337 -6.38 -2.18 -11.66
C ARG A 337 -6.44 -3.00 -10.38
N ASP A 338 -6.26 -2.32 -9.25
CA ASP A 338 -6.28 -2.91 -7.91
C ASP A 338 -7.68 -3.43 -7.52
N SER A 339 -8.74 -3.02 -8.22
CA SER A 339 -10.14 -3.36 -7.95
C SER A 339 -10.41 -4.87 -7.95
N SER A 340 -9.98 -5.55 -9.02
CA SER A 340 -10.37 -6.95 -9.28
C SER A 340 -9.83 -7.89 -8.20
N PHE A 341 -8.54 -7.74 -7.90
CA PHE A 341 -7.84 -8.49 -6.86
C PHE A 341 -8.42 -8.22 -5.47
N THR A 342 -8.64 -6.95 -5.16
CA THR A 342 -9.26 -6.52 -3.89
C THR A 342 -10.60 -7.21 -3.68
N ILE A 343 -11.51 -7.11 -4.64
CA ILE A 343 -12.88 -7.61 -4.50
C ILE A 343 -12.92 -9.13 -4.39
N TYR A 344 -12.10 -9.82 -5.19
CA TYR A 344 -11.94 -11.27 -5.07
C TYR A 344 -11.55 -11.66 -3.64
N ILE A 345 -10.50 -11.05 -3.10
CA ILE A 345 -9.93 -11.42 -1.80
C ILE A 345 -10.90 -11.10 -0.66
N LEU A 346 -11.43 -9.88 -0.61
CA LEU A 346 -12.32 -9.44 0.46
C LEU A 346 -13.57 -10.34 0.55
N LEU A 347 -14.23 -10.62 -0.58
CA LEU A 347 -15.42 -11.46 -0.62
C LEU A 347 -15.11 -12.91 -0.23
N ARG A 348 -13.97 -13.46 -0.68
CA ARG A 348 -13.57 -14.85 -0.37
C ARG A 348 -13.19 -15.02 1.10
N LEU A 349 -12.59 -14.01 1.71
CA LEU A 349 -12.15 -14.05 3.10
C LEU A 349 -13.19 -13.57 4.11
N GLY A 350 -14.34 -13.06 3.65
CA GLY A 350 -15.49 -12.73 4.50
C GLY A 350 -15.66 -11.24 4.81
N PHE A 351 -14.85 -10.37 4.22
CA PHE A 351 -14.86 -8.91 4.40
C PHE A 351 -15.84 -8.24 3.44
N LYS A 352 -17.13 -8.57 3.61
CA LYS A 352 -18.18 -8.09 2.70
C LYS A 352 -18.38 -6.57 2.79
N ALA A 353 -18.30 -5.99 3.98
CA ALA A 353 -18.52 -4.55 4.17
C ALA A 353 -17.46 -3.73 3.44
N GLU A 354 -16.20 -4.17 3.51
CA GLU A 354 -15.08 -3.57 2.79
C GLU A 354 -15.26 -3.68 1.27
N ALA A 355 -15.67 -4.86 0.78
CA ALA A 355 -15.94 -5.06 -0.64
C ALA A 355 -17.12 -4.20 -1.13
N ASP A 356 -18.19 -4.08 -0.33
CA ASP A 356 -19.33 -3.24 -0.64
C ASP A 356 -18.93 -1.75 -0.73
N ALA A 357 -18.15 -1.25 0.24
CA ALA A 357 -17.69 0.14 0.25
C ALA A 357 -16.81 0.47 -0.96
N TYR A 358 -15.84 -0.38 -1.29
CA TYR A 358 -14.99 -0.19 -2.46
C TYR A 358 -15.79 -0.25 -3.77
N MET A 359 -16.74 -1.18 -3.89
CA MET A 359 -17.58 -1.25 -5.09
C MET A 359 -18.51 -0.05 -5.23
N GLU A 360 -19.04 0.48 -4.13
CA GLU A 360 -19.83 1.70 -4.15
C GLU A 360 -18.98 2.88 -4.66
N PHE A 361 -17.74 3.03 -4.17
CA PHE A 361 -16.78 4.02 -4.69
C PHE A 361 -16.53 3.88 -6.19
N ILE A 362 -16.09 2.70 -6.64
CA ILE A 362 -15.65 2.51 -8.02
C ILE A 362 -16.81 2.56 -9.02
N MET A 363 -17.99 2.03 -8.66
CA MET A 363 -19.17 2.09 -9.51
C MET A 363 -19.70 3.51 -9.66
N GLU A 364 -19.62 4.34 -8.61
CA GLU A 364 -20.01 5.75 -8.71
C GLU A 364 -19.09 6.51 -9.68
N ARG A 365 -17.77 6.33 -9.57
CA ARG A 365 -16.80 6.93 -10.52
C ARG A 365 -17.02 6.47 -11.94
N PHE A 366 -17.29 5.18 -12.09
CA PHE A 366 -17.52 4.60 -13.40
C PHE A 366 -18.70 5.26 -14.15
N VAL A 367 -19.80 5.55 -13.46
CA VAL A 367 -20.98 6.15 -14.08
C VAL A 367 -20.75 7.63 -14.46
N HIS A 368 -19.81 8.32 -13.81
CA HIS A 368 -19.71 9.79 -13.87
C HIS A 368 -18.40 10.35 -14.42
N SER A 369 -17.31 9.59 -14.43
CA SER A 369 -15.96 10.11 -14.66
C SER A 369 -15.38 9.79 -16.04
N ARG A 370 -16.22 9.49 -17.04
CA ARG A 370 -15.75 9.22 -18.41
C ARG A 370 -15.19 10.48 -19.07
N GLY A 371 -14.07 10.33 -19.77
CA GLY A 371 -13.46 11.38 -20.57
C GLY A 371 -14.30 11.77 -21.79
N PRO A 372 -13.98 12.90 -22.46
CA PRO A 372 -14.67 13.34 -23.67
C PRO A 372 -14.60 12.34 -24.83
N ASP A 373 -13.55 11.52 -24.87
CA ASP A 373 -13.34 10.43 -25.83
C ASP A 373 -14.11 9.15 -25.47
N GLY A 374 -14.74 9.12 -24.29
CA GLY A 374 -15.47 7.98 -23.75
C GLY A 374 -14.63 7.01 -22.92
N GLY A 375 -13.31 7.24 -22.80
CA GLY A 375 -12.39 6.45 -22.01
C GLY A 375 -12.53 6.68 -20.49
N LEU A 376 -12.01 5.75 -19.71
CA LEU A 376 -11.94 5.89 -18.25
C LEU A 376 -10.56 6.39 -17.78
N PRO A 377 -10.53 7.28 -16.77
CA PRO A 377 -9.32 7.55 -16.00
C PRO A 377 -8.80 6.26 -15.35
N ILE A 378 -7.49 6.08 -15.32
CA ILE A 378 -6.88 4.84 -14.80
C ILE A 378 -6.86 4.81 -13.26
N MET A 379 -6.92 5.98 -12.62
CA MET A 379 -6.86 6.15 -11.17
C MET A 379 -7.65 7.39 -10.72
N PHE A 380 -7.93 7.45 -9.42
CA PHE A 380 -8.66 8.55 -8.79
C PHE A 380 -8.03 8.96 -7.46
N THR A 381 -8.26 10.21 -7.04
CA THR A 381 -8.00 10.63 -5.66
C THR A 381 -8.85 9.83 -4.67
N ILE A 382 -8.56 9.90 -3.38
CA ILE A 382 -9.37 9.23 -2.35
C ILE A 382 -10.82 9.74 -2.31
N ARG A 383 -11.09 10.90 -2.93
CA ARG A 383 -12.41 11.52 -3.07
C ARG A 383 -13.04 11.27 -4.45
N GLY A 384 -12.28 10.75 -5.40
CA GLY A 384 -12.78 10.42 -6.73
C GLY A 384 -12.50 11.45 -7.82
N GLU A 385 -11.67 12.44 -7.56
CA GLU A 385 -11.24 13.39 -8.58
C GLU A 385 -10.25 12.72 -9.54
N THR A 386 -10.17 13.27 -10.76
CA THR A 386 -9.33 12.74 -11.85
C THR A 386 -8.14 13.64 -12.18
N ASP A 387 -8.10 14.85 -11.62
CA ASP A 387 -6.99 15.80 -11.83
C ASP A 387 -5.88 15.50 -10.83
N ILE A 388 -4.82 14.85 -11.32
CA ILE A 388 -3.69 14.37 -10.51
C ILE A 388 -2.39 14.80 -11.20
N PRO A 389 -2.07 16.10 -11.23
CA PRO A 389 -0.89 16.61 -11.92
C PRO A 389 0.39 16.12 -11.26
N GLU A 390 1.33 15.60 -12.05
CA GLU A 390 2.67 15.23 -11.59
C GLU A 390 3.54 16.48 -11.43
N MET A 391 4.17 16.63 -10.27
CA MET A 391 5.09 17.72 -9.96
C MET A 391 6.34 17.19 -9.27
N THR A 392 7.49 17.84 -9.49
CA THR A 392 8.73 17.52 -8.78
C THR A 392 8.94 18.45 -7.59
N LEU A 393 9.48 17.89 -6.51
CA LEU A 393 9.89 18.59 -5.29
C LEU A 393 11.42 18.69 -5.27
N ASP A 394 11.97 19.59 -6.08
CA ASP A 394 13.41 19.70 -6.33
C ASP A 394 14.23 20.11 -5.08
N HIS A 395 13.56 20.58 -4.03
CA HIS A 395 14.22 20.93 -2.76
C HIS A 395 14.52 19.71 -1.88
N LEU A 396 13.90 18.56 -2.10
CA LEU A 396 14.16 17.33 -1.34
C LEU A 396 15.21 16.46 -2.05
N GLU A 397 16.18 15.93 -1.31
CA GLU A 397 17.23 15.08 -1.90
C GLU A 397 16.71 13.71 -2.40
N GLY A 398 15.59 13.25 -1.83
CA GLY A 398 15.02 11.92 -2.06
C GLY A 398 15.72 10.82 -1.28
N TYR A 399 15.03 9.69 -1.07
CA TYR A 399 15.54 8.60 -0.22
C TYR A 399 16.92 8.14 -0.72
N ARG A 400 17.95 8.28 0.13
CA ARG A 400 19.35 7.96 -0.19
C ARG A 400 19.86 8.65 -1.48
N GLY A 401 19.38 9.86 -1.76
CA GLY A 401 19.77 10.66 -2.95
C GLY A 401 19.06 10.25 -4.25
N SER A 402 17.96 9.50 -4.15
CA SER A 402 17.19 9.07 -5.31
C SER A 402 16.25 10.19 -5.77
N SER A 403 16.52 10.77 -6.94
CA SER A 403 15.83 11.94 -7.46
C SER A 403 15.28 11.68 -8.87
N PRO A 404 14.22 12.38 -9.31
CA PRO A 404 13.48 13.42 -8.60
C PRO A 404 12.49 12.86 -7.56
N VAL A 405 12.13 13.67 -6.58
CA VAL A 405 10.96 13.40 -5.71
C VAL A 405 9.72 13.94 -6.43
N ARG A 406 8.74 13.08 -6.69
CA ARG A 406 7.46 13.39 -7.35
C ARG A 406 6.28 13.30 -6.38
N ILE A 407 5.34 14.23 -6.57
CA ILE A 407 3.98 14.17 -6.04
C ILE A 407 3.00 14.21 -7.21
N GLY A 408 1.82 13.61 -7.04
CA GLY A 408 0.96 13.34 -8.19
C GLY A 408 1.54 12.25 -9.10
N ASN A 409 0.81 11.90 -10.16
CA ASN A 409 1.20 10.79 -10.99
C ASN A 409 0.82 11.02 -12.45
N GLY A 410 1.83 11.12 -13.32
CA GLY A 410 1.65 11.41 -14.74
C GLY A 410 0.89 10.31 -15.47
N ALA A 411 0.85 9.09 -14.90
CA ALA A 411 0.07 8.01 -15.45
C ALA A 411 -1.45 8.29 -15.41
N ALA A 412 -1.92 9.25 -14.62
CA ALA A 412 -3.34 9.66 -14.62
C ALA A 412 -3.86 10.05 -16.01
N PHE A 413 -2.96 10.46 -16.91
CA PHE A 413 -3.28 10.84 -18.30
C PHE A 413 -2.86 9.78 -19.33
N HIS A 414 -2.41 8.60 -18.89
CA HIS A 414 -2.07 7.49 -19.77
C HIS A 414 -3.32 6.80 -20.32
N GLN A 415 -3.16 6.22 -21.51
CA GLN A 415 -4.18 5.39 -22.12
C GLN A 415 -3.82 3.92 -21.86
N GLN A 416 -4.57 3.29 -20.95
CA GLN A 416 -4.41 1.90 -20.56
C GLN A 416 -5.71 1.14 -20.87
N PHE A 417 -5.60 0.00 -21.55
CA PHE A 417 -6.78 -0.74 -22.02
C PHE A 417 -7.09 -1.97 -21.18
N ASP A 418 -6.13 -2.43 -20.41
CA ASP A 418 -6.30 -3.48 -19.41
C ASP A 418 -7.30 -3.14 -18.31
N ILE A 419 -7.41 -1.86 -17.91
CA ILE A 419 -8.33 -1.40 -16.87
C ILE A 419 -9.79 -1.83 -17.10
N TYR A 420 -10.21 -1.96 -18.37
CA TYR A 420 -11.57 -2.37 -18.71
C TYR A 420 -11.82 -3.84 -18.35
N GLY A 421 -10.81 -4.69 -18.51
CA GLY A 421 -10.86 -6.09 -18.10
C GLY A 421 -10.91 -6.24 -16.60
N GLU A 422 -10.05 -5.51 -15.90
CA GLU A 422 -9.93 -5.54 -14.44
C GLU A 422 -11.22 -5.04 -13.78
N LEU A 423 -11.75 -3.90 -14.25
CA LEU A 423 -13.03 -3.38 -13.78
C LEU A 423 -14.17 -4.38 -14.01
N MET A 424 -14.26 -4.94 -15.22
CA MET A 424 -15.32 -5.89 -15.55
C MET A 424 -15.21 -7.20 -14.79
N ASP A 425 -13.99 -7.66 -14.47
CA ASP A 425 -13.78 -8.82 -13.59
C ASP A 425 -14.22 -8.50 -12.15
N ALA A 426 -13.90 -7.31 -11.63
CA ALA A 426 -14.38 -6.85 -10.33
C ALA A 426 -15.93 -6.79 -10.26
N ILE A 427 -16.57 -6.18 -11.26
CA ILE A 427 -18.06 -6.10 -11.35
C ILE A 427 -18.66 -7.50 -11.43
N TYR A 428 -18.10 -8.40 -12.25
CA TYR A 428 -18.58 -9.76 -12.39
C TYR A 428 -18.46 -10.57 -11.08
N LEU A 429 -17.31 -10.49 -10.40
CA LEU A 429 -17.09 -11.14 -9.12
C LEU A 429 -18.00 -10.58 -8.03
N TYR A 430 -18.20 -9.26 -8.00
CA TYR A 430 -19.13 -8.63 -7.10
C TYR A 430 -20.58 -9.06 -7.34
N ASN A 431 -21.03 -9.14 -8.60
CA ASN A 431 -22.34 -9.68 -8.93
C ASN A 431 -22.51 -11.14 -8.48
N LYS A 432 -21.43 -11.93 -8.54
CA LYS A 432 -21.43 -13.36 -8.22
C LYS A 432 -21.43 -13.64 -6.73
N TYR A 433 -20.69 -12.86 -5.93
CA TYR A 433 -20.44 -13.13 -4.51
C TYR A 433 -20.90 -12.02 -3.56
N GLY A 434 -21.09 -10.80 -4.07
CA GLY A 434 -21.53 -9.60 -3.35
C GLY A 434 -23.00 -9.23 -3.65
N LYS A 435 -23.27 -7.97 -3.99
CA LYS A 435 -24.62 -7.49 -4.36
C LYS A 435 -24.85 -7.64 -5.87
N PRO A 436 -26.09 -7.94 -6.32
CA PRO A 436 -26.42 -7.95 -7.74
C PRO A 436 -26.21 -6.59 -8.39
N VAL A 437 -25.74 -6.59 -9.64
CA VAL A 437 -25.52 -5.35 -10.41
C VAL A 437 -26.84 -4.61 -10.67
N PRO A 438 -26.93 -3.31 -10.32
CA PRO A 438 -28.09 -2.46 -10.62
C PRO A 438 -28.27 -2.14 -12.10
N TRP A 439 -29.46 -1.67 -12.48
CA TRP A 439 -29.77 -1.28 -13.86
C TRP A 439 -28.88 -0.15 -14.40
N ASP A 440 -28.63 0.90 -13.60
CA ASP A 440 -27.81 2.02 -14.07
C ASP A 440 -26.35 1.63 -14.29
N VAL A 441 -25.81 0.78 -13.40
CA VAL A 441 -24.48 0.18 -13.59
C VAL A 441 -24.45 -0.69 -14.85
N TRP A 442 -25.50 -1.49 -15.11
CA TRP A 442 -25.57 -2.27 -16.35
C TRP A 442 -25.61 -1.37 -17.60
N LYS A 443 -26.35 -0.27 -17.59
CA LYS A 443 -26.34 0.69 -18.71
C LYS A 443 -24.93 1.20 -18.97
N ALA A 444 -24.24 1.64 -17.92
CA ALA A 444 -22.87 2.10 -18.05
C ALA A 444 -21.94 0.98 -18.57
N VAL A 445 -22.06 -0.25 -18.05
CA VAL A 445 -21.29 -1.42 -18.54
C VAL A 445 -21.45 -1.60 -20.05
N ARG A 446 -22.67 -1.44 -20.58
CA ARG A 446 -22.88 -1.53 -22.04
C ARG A 446 -22.11 -0.45 -22.79
N GLU A 447 -22.12 0.77 -22.28
CA GLU A 447 -21.43 1.88 -22.93
C GLU A 447 -19.90 1.72 -22.87
N ILE A 448 -19.35 1.12 -21.80
CA ILE A 448 -17.94 0.71 -21.78
C ILE A 448 -17.66 -0.31 -22.84
N LEU A 449 -18.45 -1.39 -22.90
CA LEU A 449 -18.11 -2.50 -23.79
C LEU A 449 -18.27 -2.09 -25.25
N ASP A 450 -19.19 -1.16 -25.52
CA ASP A 450 -19.30 -0.51 -26.83
C ASP A 450 -18.11 0.40 -27.13
N TYR A 451 -17.53 1.09 -26.15
CA TYR A 451 -16.25 1.81 -26.29
C TYR A 451 -15.06 0.84 -26.47
N VAL A 452 -15.04 -0.28 -25.77
CA VAL A 452 -14.02 -1.33 -25.93
C VAL A 452 -13.99 -1.82 -27.38
N LEU A 453 -15.15 -1.92 -28.06
CA LEU A 453 -15.19 -2.25 -29.49
C LEU A 453 -14.44 -1.25 -30.38
N THR A 454 -14.34 0.02 -29.98
CA THR A 454 -13.70 1.06 -30.80
C THR A 454 -12.19 1.10 -30.66
N ILE A 455 -11.63 0.51 -29.59
CA ILE A 455 -10.20 0.57 -29.26
C ILE A 455 -9.46 -0.76 -29.45
N LEU A 456 -10.13 -1.82 -29.92
CA LEU A 456 -9.54 -3.17 -30.01
C LEU A 456 -8.26 -3.24 -30.86
N ASP A 457 -8.14 -2.36 -31.85
CA ASP A 457 -7.03 -2.30 -32.78
C ASP A 457 -6.04 -1.16 -32.49
N ASP A 458 -6.24 -0.47 -31.36
CA ASP A 458 -5.35 0.59 -30.91
C ASP A 458 -4.28 0.03 -29.96
N SER A 459 -3.13 0.68 -29.96
CA SER A 459 -2.02 0.43 -29.04
C SER A 459 -2.19 1.20 -27.73
N ASP A 460 -1.72 0.65 -26.61
CA ASP A 460 -1.83 1.24 -25.26
C ASP A 460 -0.50 1.23 -24.48
N MET A 461 -0.55 1.56 -23.19
CA MET A 461 0.63 1.68 -22.31
C MET A 461 0.80 0.54 -21.28
N SER A 462 0.00 -0.54 -21.37
CA SER A 462 0.06 -1.72 -20.47
C SER A 462 -0.15 -1.41 -18.98
N ILE A 463 -0.16 -2.48 -18.18
CA ILE A 463 -0.22 -2.45 -16.71
C ILE A 463 0.99 -1.73 -16.09
N TRP A 464 2.13 -1.79 -16.78
CA TRP A 464 3.39 -1.18 -16.35
C TRP A 464 3.53 0.30 -16.71
N GLU A 465 2.49 0.91 -17.27
CA GLU A 465 2.40 2.35 -17.54
C GLU A 465 3.58 2.88 -18.37
N VAL A 466 3.94 2.11 -19.40
CA VAL A 466 5.14 2.32 -20.19
C VAL A 466 5.11 3.73 -20.81
N ARG A 467 6.16 4.54 -20.55
CA ARG A 467 6.25 5.95 -20.97
C ARG A 467 6.85 6.13 -22.38
N ASN A 468 7.07 5.03 -23.11
CA ASN A 468 7.61 5.01 -24.46
C ASN A 468 6.48 5.02 -25.54
N ASN A 469 6.72 4.34 -26.67
CA ASN A 469 5.73 4.05 -27.69
C ASN A 469 4.64 3.10 -27.18
N LYS A 470 3.39 3.49 -27.42
CA LYS A 470 2.24 2.59 -27.27
C LYS A 470 2.42 1.33 -28.12
N GLN A 471 2.03 0.18 -27.58
CA GLN A 471 2.14 -1.13 -28.25
C GLN A 471 0.88 -1.98 -28.05
N HIS A 472 0.77 -3.10 -28.77
CA HIS A 472 -0.25 -4.10 -28.49
C HIS A 472 0.28 -5.09 -27.45
N PHE A 473 0.18 -4.71 -26.18
CA PHE A 473 0.63 -5.56 -25.08
C PHE A 473 -0.26 -6.78 -24.91
N THR A 474 0.35 -7.97 -24.82
CA THR A 474 -0.40 -9.23 -24.69
C THR A 474 -1.28 -9.23 -23.43
N TYR A 475 -0.82 -8.61 -22.35
CA TYR A 475 -1.62 -8.42 -21.13
C TYR A 475 -2.89 -7.61 -21.38
N SER A 476 -2.77 -6.44 -22.01
CA SER A 476 -3.92 -5.59 -22.37
C SER A 476 -4.91 -6.31 -23.25
N GLN A 477 -4.43 -7.14 -24.19
CA GLN A 477 -5.28 -7.95 -25.05
C GLN A 477 -6.04 -9.04 -24.28
N ILE A 478 -5.38 -9.72 -23.33
CA ILE A 478 -6.05 -10.66 -22.43
C ILE A 478 -7.13 -9.94 -21.62
N MET A 479 -6.86 -8.72 -21.13
CA MET A 479 -7.83 -7.98 -20.33
C MET A 479 -8.99 -7.39 -21.14
N LEU A 480 -8.77 -6.95 -22.38
CA LEU A 480 -9.86 -6.60 -23.30
C LEU A 480 -10.77 -7.80 -23.58
N TRP A 481 -10.18 -9.01 -23.73
CA TRP A 481 -10.95 -10.24 -23.79
C TRP A 481 -11.77 -10.48 -22.52
N VAL A 482 -11.16 -10.28 -21.33
CA VAL A 482 -11.86 -10.41 -20.04
C VAL A 482 -13.05 -9.45 -19.99
N ALA A 483 -12.89 -8.19 -20.41
CA ALA A 483 -13.96 -7.20 -20.41
C ALA A 483 -15.20 -7.71 -21.16
N LEU A 484 -15.00 -8.18 -22.39
CA LEU A 484 -16.07 -8.68 -23.25
C LEU A 484 -16.67 -10.00 -22.73
N ASP A 485 -15.84 -10.94 -22.28
CA ASP A 485 -16.31 -12.21 -21.70
C ASP A 485 -17.17 -11.99 -20.45
N ARG A 486 -16.72 -11.13 -19.53
CA ARG A 486 -17.47 -10.81 -18.30
C ARG A 486 -18.77 -10.07 -18.61
N GLY A 487 -18.76 -9.16 -19.57
CA GLY A 487 -19.96 -8.50 -20.06
C GLY A 487 -21.02 -9.47 -20.58
N LEU A 488 -20.61 -10.41 -21.42
CA LEU A 488 -21.49 -11.44 -21.99
C LEU A 488 -22.05 -12.38 -20.92
N ARG A 489 -21.20 -12.86 -20.00
CA ARG A 489 -21.62 -13.71 -18.87
C ARG A 489 -22.59 -12.98 -17.94
N LEU A 490 -22.35 -11.69 -17.68
CA LEU A 490 -23.24 -10.89 -16.86
C LEU A 490 -24.60 -10.69 -17.54
N ALA A 491 -24.60 -10.40 -18.85
CA ALA A 491 -25.83 -10.26 -19.64
C ALA A 491 -26.68 -11.53 -19.63
N GLU A 492 -26.04 -12.70 -19.77
CA GLU A 492 -26.70 -14.00 -19.71
C GLU A 492 -27.21 -14.31 -18.30
N LYS A 493 -26.36 -14.18 -17.29
CA LYS A 493 -26.69 -14.53 -15.90
C LYS A 493 -27.87 -13.74 -15.34
N ARG A 494 -28.04 -12.51 -15.78
CA ARG A 494 -29.09 -11.58 -15.30
C ARG A 494 -30.22 -11.37 -16.31
N CYS A 495 -30.17 -12.01 -17.48
CA CYS A 495 -31.09 -11.79 -18.60
C CYS A 495 -31.18 -10.30 -18.99
N PHE A 496 -30.07 -9.57 -18.93
CA PHE A 496 -30.07 -8.15 -19.24
C PHE A 496 -30.18 -7.89 -20.76
N PRO A 497 -30.87 -6.80 -21.17
CA PRO A 497 -30.87 -6.34 -22.56
C PRO A 497 -29.45 -5.99 -23.03
N CYS A 498 -28.98 -6.68 -24.07
CA CYS A 498 -27.69 -6.48 -24.68
C CYS A 498 -27.85 -6.39 -26.22
N PRO A 499 -28.10 -5.18 -26.77
CA PRO A 499 -28.32 -5.00 -28.19
C PRO A 499 -27.10 -5.38 -29.05
N ASN A 500 -25.89 -5.04 -28.59
CA ASN A 500 -24.63 -5.33 -29.28
C ASN A 500 -24.04 -6.72 -28.94
N ARG A 501 -24.84 -7.65 -28.41
CA ARG A 501 -24.39 -8.99 -27.96
C ARG A 501 -23.53 -9.70 -29.01
N ASN A 502 -23.98 -9.73 -30.26
CA ASN A 502 -23.24 -10.42 -31.33
C ASN A 502 -21.89 -9.77 -31.62
N LYS A 503 -21.82 -8.43 -31.59
CA LYS A 503 -20.56 -7.70 -31.78
C LYS A 503 -19.58 -7.96 -30.65
N TRP A 504 -20.07 -8.00 -29.40
CA TRP A 504 -19.22 -8.33 -28.26
C TRP A 504 -18.68 -9.76 -28.32
N MET A 505 -19.51 -10.72 -28.76
CA MET A 505 -19.09 -12.11 -28.96
C MET A 505 -18.01 -12.22 -30.04
N GLU A 506 -18.24 -11.61 -31.20
CA GLU A 506 -17.29 -11.60 -32.31
C GLU A 506 -15.96 -10.94 -31.90
N ALA A 507 -16.01 -9.78 -31.22
CA ALA A 507 -14.84 -9.11 -30.70
C ALA A 507 -14.07 -9.95 -29.69
N ARG A 508 -14.77 -10.61 -28.74
CA ARG A 508 -14.16 -11.49 -27.75
C ARG A 508 -13.39 -12.61 -28.45
N ASP A 509 -14.02 -13.28 -29.40
CA ASP A 509 -13.43 -14.42 -30.09
C ASP A 509 -12.24 -13.98 -30.96
N ARG A 510 -12.36 -12.83 -31.64
CA ARG A 510 -11.26 -12.21 -32.41
C ARG A 510 -10.05 -11.89 -31.54
N VAL A 511 -10.23 -11.28 -30.37
CA VAL A 511 -9.12 -10.95 -29.46
C VAL A 511 -8.46 -12.22 -28.91
N TYR A 512 -9.27 -13.22 -28.54
CA TYR A 512 -8.76 -14.51 -28.05
C TYR A 512 -7.86 -15.18 -29.08
N GLU A 513 -8.33 -15.28 -30.33
CA GLU A 513 -7.56 -15.88 -31.41
C GLU A 513 -6.30 -15.07 -31.72
N ARG A 514 -6.37 -13.73 -31.70
CA ARG A 514 -5.19 -12.86 -31.91
C ARG A 514 -4.09 -13.10 -30.88
N VAL A 515 -4.43 -13.38 -29.63
CA VAL A 515 -3.43 -13.71 -28.60
C VAL A 515 -2.89 -15.13 -28.79
N MET A 516 -3.74 -16.08 -29.19
CA MET A 516 -3.42 -17.52 -29.18
C MET A 516 -2.76 -18.05 -30.45
N GLU A 517 -3.12 -17.53 -31.63
CA GLU A 517 -2.65 -18.01 -32.95
C GLU A 517 -2.56 -16.87 -33.97
N ASN A 518 -1.77 -17.08 -35.04
CA ASN A 518 -1.63 -16.19 -36.22
C ASN A 518 -2.93 -16.05 -37.03
N GLY A 519 -4.01 -15.51 -36.45
CA GLY A 519 -5.15 -14.89 -37.13
C GLY A 519 -5.67 -15.55 -38.43
N LYS A 520 -5.61 -16.89 -38.56
CA LYS A 520 -5.93 -17.57 -39.83
C LYS A 520 -7.44 -17.62 -40.12
N VAL A 521 -8.29 -17.30 -39.15
CA VAL A 521 -9.74 -17.53 -39.22
C VAL A 521 -10.54 -16.24 -39.54
N TYR A 522 -10.05 -15.04 -39.18
CA TYR A 522 -10.77 -13.78 -39.43
C TYR A 522 -10.11 -12.95 -40.55
N THR A 523 -10.95 -12.33 -41.38
CA THR A 523 -10.52 -11.57 -42.57
C THR A 523 -9.70 -10.34 -42.17
N LYS A 524 -8.52 -10.22 -42.77
CA LYS A 524 -7.46 -9.26 -42.41
C LYS A 524 -7.80 -7.82 -42.84
N PRO A 525 -7.57 -6.81 -41.99
CA PRO A 525 -7.35 -5.43 -42.43
C PRO A 525 -6.08 -5.31 -43.29
N GLN A 526 -6.04 -4.39 -44.26
CA GLN A 526 -4.99 -4.33 -45.29
C GLN A 526 -3.59 -3.89 -44.77
N TRP A 527 -3.49 -3.47 -43.50
CA TRP A 527 -2.23 -3.12 -42.82
C TRP A 527 -1.64 -4.28 -41.98
N TYR A 528 -2.30 -5.45 -41.94
CA TYR A 528 -1.85 -6.65 -41.22
C TYR A 528 -0.71 -7.39 -41.96
N ASP A 529 0.45 -7.51 -41.33
CA ASP A 529 1.38 -8.62 -41.60
C ASP A 529 1.10 -9.76 -40.60
N ALA A 530 1.02 -10.99 -41.10
CA ALA A 530 0.47 -12.12 -40.34
C ALA A 530 1.42 -12.66 -39.27
N ASP A 531 2.73 -12.42 -39.41
CA ASP A 531 3.74 -12.94 -38.49
C ASP A 531 4.09 -11.96 -37.35
N SER A 532 3.60 -10.72 -37.38
CA SER A 532 3.97 -9.64 -36.45
C SER A 532 2.89 -9.24 -35.43
N CYS A 533 1.74 -9.94 -35.38
CA CYS A 533 0.56 -9.46 -34.65
C CYS A 533 -0.07 -10.52 -33.70
N VAL A 534 0.75 -11.28 -32.96
CA VAL A 534 0.30 -12.36 -32.07
C VAL A 534 1.03 -12.37 -30.74
N GLY A 535 0.29 -12.69 -29.68
CA GLY A 535 0.83 -12.75 -28.31
C GLY A 535 1.66 -14.01 -28.02
N TYR A 536 1.45 -15.11 -28.74
CA TYR A 536 2.23 -16.34 -28.64
C TYR A 536 3.32 -16.45 -29.72
N ASN A 537 4.56 -16.65 -29.31
CA ASN A 537 5.68 -16.93 -30.20
C ASN A 537 5.91 -18.45 -30.32
N GLU A 538 5.67 -19.01 -31.50
CA GLU A 538 5.83 -20.45 -31.79
C GLU A 538 7.28 -20.95 -31.71
N GLU A 539 8.26 -20.10 -32.05
CA GLU A 539 9.69 -20.43 -32.02
C GLU A 539 10.20 -20.50 -30.57
N MET A 540 9.89 -19.48 -29.76
CA MET A 540 10.24 -19.47 -28.34
C MET A 540 9.33 -20.38 -27.49
N LYS A 541 8.19 -20.76 -28.05
CA LYS A 541 7.10 -21.52 -27.41
C LYS A 541 6.52 -20.85 -26.18
N CYS A 542 6.50 -19.53 -26.12
CA CYS A 542 5.99 -18.75 -24.99
C CYS A 542 5.19 -17.54 -25.43
N PHE A 543 4.35 -17.02 -24.53
CA PHE A 543 3.76 -15.71 -24.71
C PHE A 543 4.80 -14.60 -24.54
N VAL A 544 4.66 -13.54 -25.33
CA VAL A 544 5.57 -12.39 -25.37
C VAL A 544 4.92 -11.15 -24.77
N GLN A 545 5.72 -10.14 -24.45
CA GLN A 545 5.29 -8.89 -23.84
C GLN A 545 4.29 -8.13 -24.71
N SER A 546 4.62 -7.93 -25.98
CA SER A 546 3.79 -7.22 -26.96
C SER A 546 3.94 -7.85 -28.32
N PHE A 547 3.00 -7.54 -29.23
CA PHE A 547 3.03 -8.10 -30.58
C PHE A 547 4.20 -7.56 -31.39
N GLU A 548 4.56 -6.31 -31.13
CA GLU A 548 5.71 -5.64 -31.71
C GLU A 548 7.04 -6.20 -31.17
N ASN A 549 7.07 -6.69 -29.92
CA ASN A 549 8.26 -7.22 -29.28
C ASN A 549 8.19 -8.74 -29.06
N ARG A 550 8.53 -9.47 -30.13
CA ARG A 550 8.39 -10.94 -30.21
C ARG A 550 9.41 -11.74 -29.41
N THR A 551 10.41 -11.13 -28.80
CA THR A 551 11.45 -11.87 -28.06
C THR A 551 11.45 -11.60 -26.57
N MET A 552 10.60 -10.68 -26.11
CA MET A 552 10.55 -10.26 -24.72
C MET A 552 9.47 -11.00 -23.94
N LEU A 553 9.81 -11.41 -22.73
CA LEU A 553 8.87 -11.96 -21.77
C LEU A 553 8.28 -10.86 -20.91
N ASP A 554 7.09 -11.12 -20.40
CA ASP A 554 6.45 -10.27 -19.41
C ASP A 554 5.76 -11.16 -18.37
N SER A 555 6.06 -10.91 -17.10
CA SER A 555 5.50 -11.67 -15.98
C SER A 555 4.00 -11.40 -15.77
N SER A 556 3.46 -10.31 -16.31
CA SER A 556 2.01 -10.02 -16.27
C SER A 556 1.16 -11.13 -16.90
N ILE A 557 1.73 -11.91 -17.84
CA ILE A 557 1.05 -13.05 -18.48
C ILE A 557 0.71 -14.18 -17.49
N LEU A 558 1.38 -14.23 -16.33
CA LEU A 558 1.06 -15.19 -15.27
C LEU A 558 -0.38 -15.07 -14.76
N ILE A 559 -1.05 -13.94 -15.02
CA ILE A 559 -2.47 -13.74 -14.71
C ILE A 559 -3.42 -14.57 -15.58
N ALA A 560 -3.00 -15.02 -16.77
CA ALA A 560 -3.89 -15.62 -17.77
C ALA A 560 -4.77 -16.77 -17.23
N PRO A 561 -4.26 -17.74 -16.44
CA PRO A 561 -5.10 -18.76 -15.82
C PRO A 561 -5.90 -18.27 -14.61
N LEU A 562 -5.54 -17.14 -14.00
CA LEU A 562 -6.29 -16.54 -12.89
C LEU A 562 -7.60 -15.92 -13.40
N VAL A 563 -7.56 -15.29 -14.57
CA VAL A 563 -8.74 -14.70 -15.25
C VAL A 563 -9.45 -15.65 -16.20
N PHE A 564 -9.07 -16.94 -16.20
CA PHE A 564 -9.66 -17.99 -17.04
C PHE A 564 -9.50 -17.76 -18.55
N PHE A 565 -8.47 -17.02 -18.97
CA PHE A 565 -8.11 -16.88 -20.38
C PHE A 565 -7.55 -18.20 -20.92
N ILE A 566 -6.64 -18.84 -20.20
CA ILE A 566 -6.02 -20.10 -20.62
C ILE A 566 -6.13 -21.17 -19.54
N SER A 567 -6.21 -22.44 -19.94
CA SER A 567 -6.12 -23.56 -19.01
C SER A 567 -4.73 -23.56 -18.33
N PRO A 568 -4.64 -23.78 -17.00
CA PRO A 568 -3.35 -23.79 -16.30
C PRO A 568 -2.44 -24.96 -16.72
N CYS A 569 -2.95 -25.97 -17.43
CA CYS A 569 -2.19 -27.08 -18.00
C CYS A 569 -2.02 -27.00 -19.53
N ASP A 570 -2.40 -25.90 -20.17
CA ASP A 570 -2.15 -25.73 -21.60
C ASP A 570 -0.63 -25.70 -21.87
N PRO A 571 -0.11 -26.48 -22.83
CA PRO A 571 1.32 -26.51 -23.13
C PRO A 571 1.94 -25.14 -23.42
N ARG A 572 1.19 -24.22 -24.04
CA ARG A 572 1.66 -22.85 -24.32
C ARG A 572 1.91 -22.08 -23.02
N PHE A 573 1.00 -22.23 -22.05
CA PHE A 573 1.17 -21.62 -20.73
C PHE A 573 2.27 -22.29 -19.92
N LEU A 574 2.32 -23.63 -19.89
CA LEU A 574 3.36 -24.36 -19.17
C LEU A 574 4.77 -24.04 -19.68
N ASN A 575 4.95 -23.92 -21.00
CA ASN A 575 6.22 -23.51 -21.58
C ASN A 575 6.57 -22.05 -21.22
N THR A 576 5.58 -21.15 -21.19
CA THR A 576 5.77 -19.76 -20.72
C THR A 576 6.19 -19.73 -19.26
N LEU A 577 5.53 -20.52 -18.41
CA LEU A 577 5.84 -20.67 -17.00
C LEU A 577 7.27 -21.20 -16.79
N ASP A 578 7.64 -22.28 -17.48
CA ASP A 578 8.99 -22.85 -17.42
C ASP A 578 10.06 -21.87 -17.92
N ARG A 579 9.72 -20.99 -18.88
CA ARG A 579 10.60 -19.94 -19.37
C ARG A 579 10.78 -18.82 -18.35
N VAL A 580 9.71 -18.29 -17.77
CA VAL A 580 9.77 -17.26 -16.71
C VAL A 580 10.63 -17.72 -15.54
N LEU A 581 10.55 -19.02 -15.21
CA LEU A 581 11.30 -19.68 -14.14
C LEU A 581 12.81 -19.80 -14.39
N LEU A 582 13.30 -19.47 -15.59
CA LEU A 582 14.73 -19.39 -15.88
C LEU A 582 15.30 -18.07 -15.33
N PRO A 583 16.61 -18.02 -15.06
CA PRO A 583 17.27 -16.78 -14.70
C PRO A 583 17.42 -15.83 -15.89
N PRO A 584 17.54 -14.51 -15.67
CA PRO A 584 17.69 -13.51 -16.73
C PRO A 584 18.81 -13.82 -17.73
N GLU A 585 19.95 -14.35 -17.28
CA GLU A 585 21.08 -14.70 -18.15
C GLU A 585 20.78 -15.89 -19.09
N LYS A 586 19.67 -16.59 -18.85
CA LYS A 586 19.14 -17.67 -19.71
C LYS A 586 17.84 -17.26 -20.42
N GLY A 587 17.52 -15.96 -20.43
CA GLY A 587 16.31 -15.41 -21.04
C GLY A 587 15.02 -15.73 -20.29
N GLY A 588 15.07 -15.86 -18.97
CA GLY A 588 13.89 -15.89 -18.09
C GLY A 588 13.77 -14.63 -17.24
N LEU A 589 12.95 -14.65 -16.20
CA LEU A 589 12.69 -13.48 -15.34
C LEU A 589 12.93 -13.75 -13.85
N THR A 590 13.44 -14.92 -13.47
CA THR A 590 13.55 -15.32 -12.05
C THR A 590 14.98 -15.31 -11.55
N SER A 591 15.33 -14.40 -10.64
CA SER A 591 16.63 -14.39 -9.95
C SER A 591 16.44 -14.59 -8.45
N THR A 592 17.24 -15.48 -7.85
CA THR A 592 17.17 -15.80 -6.40
C THR A 592 15.77 -16.12 -5.86
N GLY A 593 14.87 -16.62 -6.71
CA GLY A 593 13.47 -16.93 -6.35
C GLY A 593 12.51 -15.73 -6.42
N LEU A 594 12.98 -14.57 -6.88
CA LEU A 594 12.21 -13.36 -7.12
C LEU A 594 12.02 -13.14 -8.62
N VAL A 595 10.89 -12.55 -9.01
CA VAL A 595 10.49 -12.39 -10.43
C VAL A 595 10.47 -10.92 -10.81
N TYR A 596 11.17 -10.56 -11.88
CA TYR A 596 11.14 -9.23 -12.48
C TYR A 596 9.93 -9.04 -13.38
N ARG A 597 9.51 -7.78 -13.59
CA ARG A 597 8.40 -7.44 -14.51
C ARG A 597 8.71 -7.94 -15.92
N TYR A 598 9.84 -7.49 -16.44
CA TYR A 598 10.44 -7.81 -17.73
C TYR A 598 11.96 -7.55 -17.64
N ASP A 599 12.70 -7.76 -18.72
CA ASP A 599 14.12 -7.41 -18.79
C ASP A 599 14.28 -5.93 -19.18
N THR A 600 14.77 -5.08 -18.27
CA THR A 600 14.97 -3.64 -18.48
C THR A 600 16.15 -3.29 -19.39
N GLU A 601 17.09 -4.20 -19.62
CA GLU A 601 18.19 -3.98 -20.57
C GLU A 601 17.72 -4.16 -22.01
N LEU A 602 16.74 -5.04 -22.22
CA LEU A 602 16.22 -5.40 -23.53
C LEU A 602 14.91 -4.66 -23.87
N SER A 603 14.12 -4.26 -22.87
CA SER A 603 12.90 -3.47 -23.04
C SER A 603 13.15 -2.00 -22.79
N ASN A 604 12.83 -1.15 -23.78
CA ASN A 604 12.83 0.29 -23.58
C ASN A 604 11.46 0.73 -23.08
N ASP A 605 11.30 0.98 -21.78
CA ASP A 605 10.04 1.44 -21.19
C ASP A 605 9.84 2.96 -21.16
N GLY A 606 10.80 3.71 -21.72
CA GLY A 606 10.74 5.17 -21.81
C GLY A 606 11.13 5.90 -20.53
N VAL A 607 11.51 5.17 -19.47
CA VAL A 607 12.03 5.74 -18.22
C VAL A 607 13.51 5.44 -18.06
N GLY A 608 13.93 4.21 -18.37
CA GLY A 608 15.31 3.75 -18.22
C GLY A 608 15.74 3.55 -16.76
N GLY A 609 16.98 3.10 -16.57
CA GLY A 609 17.52 2.73 -15.25
C GLY A 609 17.14 1.32 -14.81
N GLU A 610 17.68 0.92 -13.66
CA GLU A 610 17.43 -0.39 -13.05
C GLU A 610 16.13 -0.39 -12.22
N GLU A 611 15.65 -1.59 -11.89
CA GLU A 611 14.52 -1.84 -10.98
C GLU A 611 14.80 -3.07 -10.11
N GLY A 612 14.05 -3.22 -9.02
CA GLY A 612 14.01 -4.44 -8.22
C GLY A 612 13.12 -5.52 -8.82
N ALA A 613 13.11 -6.69 -8.20
CA ALA A 613 12.14 -7.72 -8.52
C ALA A 613 10.78 -7.36 -7.90
N PHE A 614 9.73 -7.36 -8.72
CA PHE A 614 8.41 -6.92 -8.31
C PHE A 614 7.72 -7.98 -7.46
N SER A 615 7.37 -7.64 -6.21
CA SER A 615 6.86 -8.60 -5.23
C SER A 615 5.62 -9.32 -5.73
N MET A 616 4.72 -8.60 -6.40
CA MET A 616 3.50 -9.16 -6.97
C MET A 616 3.77 -10.24 -8.03
N CYS A 617 4.75 -10.05 -8.91
CA CYS A 617 5.07 -11.00 -9.97
C CYS A 617 5.53 -12.34 -9.40
N THR A 618 6.25 -12.29 -8.28
CA THR A 618 6.67 -13.47 -7.53
C THR A 618 5.45 -14.23 -6.98
N PHE A 619 4.48 -13.54 -6.38
CA PHE A 619 3.24 -14.17 -5.90
C PHE A 619 2.33 -14.67 -7.04
N TRP A 620 2.27 -13.97 -8.18
CA TRP A 620 1.59 -14.46 -9.38
C TRP A 620 2.22 -15.74 -9.91
N LEU A 621 3.55 -15.83 -9.90
CA LEU A 621 4.25 -17.05 -10.30
C LEU A 621 3.89 -18.21 -9.36
N VAL A 622 3.85 -17.97 -8.05
CA VAL A 622 3.38 -18.96 -7.07
C VAL A 622 1.96 -19.42 -7.39
N GLU A 623 1.02 -18.49 -7.61
CA GLU A 623 -0.37 -18.85 -7.87
C GLU A 623 -0.54 -19.58 -9.21
N ALA A 624 0.15 -19.14 -10.26
CA ALA A 624 0.17 -19.80 -11.56
C ALA A 624 0.69 -21.24 -11.45
N MET A 625 1.83 -21.45 -10.79
CA MET A 625 2.38 -22.78 -10.52
C MET A 625 1.42 -23.64 -9.69
N THR A 626 0.76 -23.05 -8.69
CA THR A 626 -0.23 -23.74 -7.85
C THR A 626 -1.42 -24.24 -8.66
N ARG A 627 -1.90 -23.46 -9.61
CA ARG A 627 -3.00 -23.85 -10.51
C ARG A 627 -2.56 -24.93 -11.49
N ALA A 628 -1.35 -24.82 -12.05
CA ALA A 628 -0.77 -25.85 -12.90
C ALA A 628 -0.56 -27.17 -12.13
N ALA A 629 -0.16 -27.08 -10.85
CA ALA A 629 0.15 -28.22 -10.00
C ALA A 629 -1.01 -29.20 -9.77
N VAL A 630 -2.26 -28.76 -9.98
CA VAL A 630 -3.44 -29.64 -9.94
C VAL A 630 -3.35 -30.76 -10.98
N TYR A 631 -2.70 -30.49 -12.12
CA TYR A 631 -2.55 -31.41 -13.24
C TYR A 631 -1.09 -31.84 -13.46
N GLU A 632 -0.14 -30.99 -13.06
CA GLU A 632 1.30 -31.17 -13.24
C GLU A 632 2.02 -31.12 -11.88
N PRO A 633 2.07 -32.23 -11.11
CA PRO A 633 2.51 -32.23 -9.71
C PRO A 633 3.90 -31.65 -9.45
N LYS A 634 4.78 -31.62 -10.47
CA LYS A 634 6.12 -31.03 -10.42
C LYS A 634 6.13 -29.57 -9.93
N TYR A 635 5.06 -28.82 -10.16
CA TYR A 635 4.99 -27.40 -9.78
C TYR A 635 4.66 -27.16 -8.30
N LEU A 636 4.03 -28.12 -7.61
CA LEU A 636 3.54 -27.89 -6.25
C LEU A 636 4.67 -27.58 -5.26
N VAL A 637 5.70 -28.43 -5.24
CA VAL A 637 6.85 -28.28 -4.34
C VAL A 637 7.58 -26.97 -4.63
N ARG A 638 7.71 -26.61 -5.92
CA ARG A 638 8.34 -25.35 -6.33
C ARG A 638 7.53 -24.13 -5.89
N ALA A 639 6.20 -24.19 -6.01
CA ALA A 639 5.30 -23.12 -5.56
C ALA A 639 5.36 -22.91 -4.04
N VAL A 640 5.34 -23.99 -3.26
CA VAL A 640 5.47 -23.90 -1.80
C VAL A 640 6.83 -23.31 -1.41
N ASN A 641 7.93 -23.84 -1.97
CA ASN A 641 9.27 -23.34 -1.64
C ASN A 641 9.44 -21.86 -2.01
N LEU A 642 8.96 -21.45 -3.18
CA LEU A 642 9.08 -20.06 -3.64
C LEU A 642 8.20 -19.13 -2.79
N PHE A 643 7.01 -19.57 -2.36
CA PHE A 643 6.17 -18.82 -1.44
C PHE A 643 6.84 -18.62 -0.08
N GLU A 644 7.31 -19.69 0.55
CA GLU A 644 8.01 -19.61 1.86
C GLU A 644 9.27 -18.74 1.78
N ASN A 645 10.03 -18.84 0.68
CA ASN A 645 11.22 -18.02 0.48
C ASN A 645 10.85 -16.54 0.31
N MET A 646 9.78 -16.24 -0.42
CA MET A 646 9.26 -14.87 -0.57
C MET A 646 8.84 -14.27 0.77
N LEU A 647 8.25 -15.07 1.68
CA LEU A 647 7.91 -14.61 3.04
C LEU A 647 9.14 -14.12 3.82
N GLY A 648 10.32 -14.68 3.55
CA GLY A 648 11.59 -14.27 4.16
C GLY A 648 12.08 -12.86 3.78
N PHE A 649 11.56 -12.27 2.69
CA PHE A 649 11.87 -10.89 2.28
C PHE A 649 10.92 -9.85 2.87
N SER A 650 9.84 -10.28 3.52
CA SER A 650 9.04 -9.36 4.33
C SER A 650 9.90 -8.80 5.47
N ASN A 651 9.56 -7.60 5.94
CA ASN A 651 10.22 -7.12 7.15
C ASN A 651 9.77 -7.90 8.39
N HIS A 652 10.35 -7.58 9.55
CA HIS A 652 10.01 -8.20 10.84
C HIS A 652 8.54 -8.05 11.25
N LEU A 653 7.77 -7.20 10.55
CA LEU A 653 6.35 -6.95 10.74
C LEU A 653 5.47 -7.58 9.65
N CYS A 654 6.03 -8.43 8.78
CA CYS A 654 5.38 -9.04 7.62
C CYS A 654 4.83 -8.01 6.62
N MET A 655 5.51 -6.87 6.45
CA MET A 655 5.20 -5.85 5.43
C MET A 655 6.06 -6.05 4.19
N PHE A 656 5.45 -5.84 3.02
CA PHE A 656 6.11 -5.85 1.72
C PHE A 656 5.99 -4.48 1.06
N SER A 657 7.13 -3.99 0.56
CA SER A 657 7.17 -2.92 -0.41
C SER A 657 6.81 -3.43 -1.81
N GLU A 658 6.82 -2.53 -2.77
CA GLU A 658 6.63 -2.81 -4.18
C GLU A 658 7.66 -3.82 -4.73
N GLU A 659 8.93 -3.58 -4.44
CA GLU A 659 10.05 -4.30 -5.04
C GLU A 659 11.08 -4.78 -4.02
N ILE A 660 11.90 -5.73 -4.43
CA ILE A 660 13.02 -6.26 -3.66
C ILE A 660 14.27 -6.18 -4.53
N ALA A 661 15.31 -5.52 -4.02
CA ALA A 661 16.61 -5.41 -4.68
C ALA A 661 17.28 -6.78 -4.85
N ARG A 662 18.28 -6.87 -5.74
CA ARG A 662 19.16 -8.06 -5.82
C ARG A 662 19.89 -8.34 -4.50
N SER A 663 20.12 -7.31 -3.68
CA SER A 663 20.69 -7.43 -2.32
C SER A 663 19.71 -7.97 -1.28
N GLY A 664 18.41 -8.01 -1.59
CA GLY A 664 17.34 -8.33 -0.65
C GLY A 664 16.75 -7.13 0.10
N GLU A 665 17.32 -5.93 -0.07
CA GLU A 665 16.76 -4.67 0.47
C GLU A 665 15.37 -4.40 -0.15
N GLN A 666 14.45 -3.83 0.63
CA GLN A 666 13.16 -3.43 0.09
C GLN A 666 13.27 -2.13 -0.73
N LEU A 667 12.51 -2.03 -1.82
CA LEU A 667 12.49 -0.92 -2.77
C LEU A 667 11.05 -0.55 -3.17
N GLY A 668 10.89 0.63 -3.77
CA GLY A 668 9.61 1.17 -4.20
C GLY A 668 8.68 1.51 -3.04
N ASN A 669 7.44 1.93 -3.36
CA ASN A 669 6.53 2.42 -2.33
C ASN A 669 6.14 1.32 -1.31
N THR A 670 5.98 1.72 -0.05
CA THR A 670 5.77 0.81 1.09
C THR A 670 4.69 1.25 2.08
N PRO A 671 3.98 0.31 2.71
CA PRO A 671 3.69 -1.02 2.15
C PRO A 671 2.89 -0.87 0.84
N GLN A 672 3.04 -1.81 -0.08
CA GLN A 672 2.27 -1.79 -1.33
C GLN A 672 1.03 -2.69 -1.23
N ALA A 673 -0.14 -2.13 -1.54
CA ALA A 673 -1.41 -2.87 -1.55
C ALA A 673 -1.35 -4.08 -2.48
N PHE A 674 -0.77 -3.90 -3.67
CA PHE A 674 -0.74 -4.93 -4.71
C PHE A 674 0.08 -6.16 -4.30
N SER A 675 1.25 -5.97 -3.68
CA SER A 675 2.04 -7.03 -3.03
C SER A 675 1.22 -7.83 -2.01
N HIS A 676 0.51 -7.14 -1.11
CA HIS A 676 -0.29 -7.79 -0.07
C HIS A 676 -1.53 -8.51 -0.62
N LEU A 677 -2.17 -7.98 -1.68
CA LEU A 677 -3.27 -8.66 -2.36
C LEU A 677 -2.78 -9.96 -3.02
N ALA A 678 -1.68 -9.90 -3.77
CA ALA A 678 -1.13 -11.08 -4.44
C ALA A 678 -0.66 -12.15 -3.44
N LEU A 679 -0.06 -11.75 -2.32
CA LEU A 679 0.29 -12.65 -1.21
C LEU A 679 -0.93 -13.43 -0.74
N ILE A 680 -2.03 -12.73 -0.42
CA ILE A 680 -3.23 -13.35 0.12
C ILE A 680 -3.84 -14.33 -0.89
N SER A 681 -3.90 -13.94 -2.17
CA SER A 681 -4.43 -14.81 -3.23
C SER A 681 -3.58 -16.07 -3.43
N ALA A 682 -2.24 -15.93 -3.44
CA ALA A 682 -1.31 -17.04 -3.53
C ALA A 682 -1.44 -18.00 -2.34
N ALA A 683 -1.44 -17.46 -1.11
CA ALA A 683 -1.60 -18.23 0.13
C ALA A 683 -2.93 -19.02 0.15
N PHE A 684 -4.02 -18.37 -0.27
CA PHE A 684 -5.34 -19.00 -0.33
C PHE A 684 -5.39 -20.16 -1.33
N ASN A 685 -4.83 -19.97 -2.53
CA ASN A 685 -4.85 -21.00 -3.56
C ASN A 685 -3.90 -22.15 -3.23
N LEU A 686 -2.72 -21.86 -2.68
CA LEU A 686 -1.77 -22.89 -2.25
C LEU A 686 -2.36 -23.81 -1.19
N ASP A 687 -3.00 -23.23 -0.16
CA ASP A 687 -3.61 -23.98 0.93
C ASP A 687 -4.72 -24.92 0.44
N ARG A 688 -5.42 -24.54 -0.64
CA ARG A 688 -6.46 -25.37 -1.26
C ARG A 688 -5.90 -26.61 -1.95
N VAL A 689 -4.72 -26.50 -2.56
CA VAL A 689 -4.10 -27.56 -3.38
C VAL A 689 -3.19 -28.47 -2.55
N ALA A 690 -2.44 -27.90 -1.60
CA ALA A 690 -1.44 -28.60 -0.81
C ALA A 690 -2.00 -29.34 0.43
N LYS A 691 -3.25 -29.83 0.34
CA LYS A 691 -3.93 -30.53 1.43
C LYS A 691 -3.31 -31.86 1.80
#